data_AF-A0A6B3QJ26-F1
#
_entry.id   AF-A0A6B3QJ26-F1
#
_cell.length_a   1.000
_cell.length_b   1.000
_cell.length_c   1.000
_cell.angle_alpha   90.00
_cell.angle_beta   90.00
_cell.angle_gamma   90.00
#
_symmetry.space_group_name_H-M   'P 1'
#
loop_
_entity.id
_entity.type
_entity.pdbx_description
1 polymer ?
#
loop_
_entity_poly.entity_id
_entity_poly.type
_entity_poly.pdbx_seq_one_letter_code
_entity_poly.pdbx_strand_id
1 'polypeptide(L)'
;MGGVVSATQNLAGALAERHDVEIVALRKVRDESYFPLDPRVKVRALTDMRPHSPVSDVDNPLSDKFPLIYPLNAGAKTPVVSRLAELRLLEYFDTTDADVVVSSSPRNTIMLAQAPGDFLKVTQEHSMPAIYATDIKQRLFPAYRHLHALTALTPEEVAALARQVPAVRNRLAVMPNCVPASTIRSSGTNKVVVSAGHLTDNKNHALLIEAFAKVHAGAPDWTLRIYGHGAEKKKLRARIEELGLSNSILLMGQTSPVTPEFGKASIFVLPSKREAFGNVVVEAMAAGLPVVATDADHGPRNILTDGEDGLLVPRGDVEAMADAIRRLVQDDELRLKMAAAGIRNAERFHERASRERFEAIIEEAFARKELPRHATARVDRQGSVHVAVGTLPPSAGQADLVLRKGGADGAEHRFPFSAEGEAVVPWDAGVPHGTWELALATREGEREVALSTDGYGCDTRDLLAVELPRPQGPSLALLLPHMHEDGGLRLRSALRDVHAEVGPVRVDERTIAVRAELWGARPAAGAVVEAVHRRDKERVLTFPLRDEGDGWVAVDLDCATLVREHGGDDEEKEVIWDLSLRTAPDAPRVPLAKLGTDVLQPINVFTFPRPVISEPVAAPPTVLTRAVRKSRRALGQTPAPLPPTRRRTELRPYFTAACQLAVKTVRL
;
A
#
# COMPACT_ATOMS: atom_id res chain seq x y z
N MET A 1 -6.46 13.81 25.21
CA MET A 1 -6.38 12.79 26.28
C MET A 1 -6.45 11.44 25.60
N GLY A 2 -5.48 10.57 25.82
CA GLY A 2 -5.38 9.30 25.10
C GLY A 2 -3.92 8.88 24.87
N GLY A 3 -3.72 7.60 24.55
CA GLY A 3 -2.38 7.00 24.42
C GLY A 3 -1.49 7.68 23.37
N VAL A 4 -2.07 8.17 22.27
CA VAL A 4 -1.35 8.91 21.23
C VAL A 4 -0.71 10.18 21.78
N VAL A 5 -1.49 11.00 22.51
CA VAL A 5 -0.99 12.27 23.06
C VAL A 5 0.12 12.02 24.08
N SER A 6 -0.05 11.02 24.95
CA SER A 6 0.99 10.61 25.91
C SER A 6 2.26 10.16 25.18
N ALA A 7 2.14 9.25 24.21
CA ALA A 7 3.28 8.74 23.45
C ALA A 7 4.04 9.86 22.71
N THR A 8 3.33 10.79 22.07
CA THR A 8 3.94 11.95 21.39
C THR A 8 4.70 12.83 22.40
N GLN A 9 4.11 13.13 23.56
CA GLN A 9 4.76 13.98 24.58
C GLN A 9 5.98 13.30 25.21
N ASN A 10 5.90 11.99 25.49
CA ASN A 10 7.01 11.24 26.05
C ASN A 10 8.19 11.17 25.08
N LEU A 11 7.91 10.90 23.80
CA LEU A 11 8.96 10.90 22.77
C LEU A 11 9.56 12.30 22.59
N ALA A 12 8.74 13.35 22.59
CA ALA A 12 9.24 14.72 22.52
C ALA A 12 10.17 15.05 23.69
N GLY A 13 9.82 14.65 24.92
CA GLY A 13 10.68 14.82 26.10
C GLY A 13 11.98 14.02 26.00
N ALA A 14 11.93 12.79 25.48
CA ALA A 14 13.11 11.97 25.25
C ALA A 14 14.06 12.60 24.20
N LEU A 15 13.51 13.13 23.10
CA LEU A 15 14.26 13.83 22.06
C LEU A 15 14.85 15.15 22.56
N ALA A 16 14.15 15.87 23.44
CA ALA A 16 14.60 17.15 24.00
C ALA A 16 15.87 17.05 24.87
N GLU A 17 16.38 15.85 25.14
CA GLU A 17 17.69 15.66 25.74
C GLU A 17 18.85 16.01 24.79
N ARG A 18 18.65 15.86 23.47
CA ARG A 18 19.69 16.05 22.46
C ARG A 18 19.32 17.02 21.33
N HIS A 19 18.04 17.37 21.21
CA HIS A 19 17.50 18.17 20.11
C HIS A 19 16.64 19.34 20.62
N ASP A 20 16.49 20.39 19.81
CA ASP A 20 15.46 21.41 20.05
C ASP A 20 14.11 20.88 19.56
N VAL A 21 13.14 20.75 20.48
CA VAL A 21 11.86 20.10 20.20
C VAL A 21 10.71 21.06 20.46
N GLU A 22 9.88 21.25 19.44
CA GLU A 22 8.64 22.03 19.52
C GLU A 22 7.43 21.15 19.21
N ILE A 23 6.43 21.15 20.09
CA ILE A 23 5.10 20.61 19.82
C ILE A 23 4.23 21.74 19.26
N VAL A 24 3.83 21.60 18.00
CA VAL A 24 2.90 22.52 17.35
C VAL A 24 1.47 21.98 17.44
N ALA A 25 0.66 22.63 18.27
CA ALA A 25 -0.74 22.30 18.47
C ALA A 25 -1.62 23.18 17.59
N LEU A 26 -2.50 22.57 16.78
CA LEU A 26 -3.46 23.31 15.96
C LEU A 26 -4.37 24.23 16.78
N ARG A 27 -4.67 23.84 18.04
CA ARG A 27 -5.64 24.51 18.90
C ARG A 27 -5.32 24.35 20.38
N LYS A 28 -5.35 25.45 21.13
CA LYS A 28 -5.31 25.48 22.59
C LYS A 28 -6.71 25.75 23.15
N VAL A 29 -7.14 24.99 24.14
CA VAL A 29 -8.49 25.11 24.76
C VAL A 29 -8.48 25.14 26.27
N ARG A 30 -7.28 25.06 26.87
CA ARG A 30 -7.05 25.00 28.30
C ARG A 30 -5.67 25.53 28.61
N ASP A 31 -5.50 26.01 29.83
CA ASP A 31 -4.25 26.62 30.26
C ASP A 31 -3.14 25.59 30.42
N GLU A 32 -3.48 24.43 30.99
CA GLU A 32 -2.54 23.36 31.29
C GLU A 32 -2.77 22.12 30.40
N SER A 33 -1.68 21.41 30.09
CA SER A 33 -1.74 20.12 29.41
C SER A 33 -2.34 19.06 30.35
N TYR A 34 -2.99 18.05 29.77
CA TYR A 34 -3.55 16.95 30.57
C TYR A 34 -2.46 16.04 31.15
N PHE A 35 -1.42 15.78 30.36
CA PHE A 35 -0.23 15.09 30.82
C PHE A 35 0.89 16.11 31.03
N PRO A 36 1.76 15.89 32.03
CA PRO A 36 2.91 16.75 32.27
C PRO A 36 3.79 16.78 31.01
N LEU A 37 4.26 17.97 30.68
CA LEU A 37 5.18 18.21 29.58
C LEU A 37 6.60 18.32 30.14
N ASP A 38 7.57 17.77 29.43
CA ASP A 38 8.97 18.02 29.73
C ASP A 38 9.26 19.53 29.53
N PRO A 39 9.87 20.23 30.51
CA PRO A 39 10.08 21.67 30.45
C PRO A 39 11.01 22.12 29.32
N ARG A 40 11.80 21.21 28.73
CA ARG A 40 12.66 21.49 27.58
C ARG A 40 11.89 21.54 26.26
N VAL A 41 10.68 20.97 26.22
CA VAL A 41 9.85 20.93 25.01
C VAL A 41 9.06 22.22 24.88
N LYS A 42 9.30 22.96 23.79
CA LYS A 42 8.52 24.16 23.44
C LYS A 42 7.13 23.75 22.98
N VAL A 43 6.12 24.58 23.27
CA VAL A 43 4.75 24.36 22.78
C VAL A 43 4.24 25.61 22.09
N ARG A 44 3.93 25.48 20.80
CA ARG A 44 3.33 26.53 19.99
C ARG A 44 1.88 26.18 19.68
N ALA A 45 0.94 27.03 20.09
CA ALA A 45 -0.44 26.90 19.69
C ALA A 45 -0.69 27.77 18.46
N LEU A 46 -1.14 27.17 17.35
CA LEU A 46 -1.47 27.93 16.14
C LEU A 46 -2.78 28.71 16.31
N THR A 47 -3.73 28.20 17.10
CA THR A 47 -4.92 28.97 17.49
C THR A 47 -5.19 28.83 18.98
N ASP A 48 -5.72 29.89 19.59
CA ASP A 48 -6.11 29.91 21.00
C ASP A 48 -7.62 30.07 21.14
N MET A 49 -8.30 29.01 21.56
CA MET A 49 -9.76 28.97 21.68
C MET A 49 -10.21 29.07 23.14
N ARG A 50 -9.38 29.63 24.01
CA ARG A 50 -9.72 29.94 25.41
C ARG A 50 -10.38 31.32 25.47
N PRO A 51 -11.66 31.44 25.84
CA PRO A 51 -12.35 32.74 25.87
C PRO A 51 -11.67 33.80 26.75
N HIS A 52 -10.99 33.37 27.82
CA HIS A 52 -10.28 34.24 28.75
C HIS A 52 -8.85 34.62 28.34
N SER A 53 -8.34 34.08 27.22
CA SER A 53 -6.97 34.36 26.76
C SER A 53 -6.88 35.76 26.13
N PRO A 54 -5.83 36.56 26.42
CA PRO A 54 -5.64 37.86 25.79
C PRO A 54 -5.36 37.78 24.28
N VAL A 55 -4.97 36.60 23.78
CA VAL A 55 -4.72 36.32 22.37
C VAL A 55 -5.76 35.33 21.81
N SER A 56 -6.95 35.30 22.41
CA SER A 56 -8.06 34.43 22.01
C SER A 56 -8.49 34.68 20.56
N ASP A 57 -8.64 33.60 19.81
CA ASP A 57 -9.17 33.57 18.44
C ASP A 57 -10.67 33.23 18.40
N VAL A 58 -11.36 33.14 19.54
CA VAL A 58 -12.78 32.73 19.60
C VAL A 58 -13.67 33.64 18.74
N ASP A 59 -13.40 34.95 18.72
CA ASP A 59 -14.18 35.94 17.97
C ASP A 59 -13.67 36.17 16.53
N ASN A 60 -12.64 35.45 16.11
CA ASN A 60 -12.14 35.55 14.74
C ASN A 60 -13.20 35.00 13.76
N PRO A 61 -13.55 35.70 12.66
CA PRO A 61 -14.54 35.23 11.69
C PRO A 61 -14.12 33.92 10.98
N LEU A 62 -12.83 33.59 11.07
CA LEU A 62 -12.13 32.35 10.76
C LEU A 62 -12.56 31.10 11.53
N SER A 63 -12.93 31.30 12.79
CA SER A 63 -12.89 30.26 13.82
C SER A 63 -14.09 29.32 13.80
N ASP A 64 -15.21 29.75 13.23
CA ASP A 64 -16.42 28.93 13.04
C ASP A 64 -16.52 28.32 11.63
N LYS A 65 -15.61 28.67 10.71
CA LYS A 65 -15.63 28.20 9.32
C LYS A 65 -14.91 26.87 9.15
N PHE A 66 -15.48 26.01 8.31
CA PHE A 66 -14.84 24.76 7.92
C PHE A 66 -13.58 25.01 7.08
N PRO A 67 -12.53 24.20 7.26
CA PRO A 67 -11.33 24.24 6.44
C PRO A 67 -11.64 23.79 5.00
N LEU A 68 -10.81 24.19 4.04
CA LEU A 68 -10.99 23.89 2.62
C LEU A 68 -10.23 22.62 2.18
N ILE A 69 -9.05 22.37 2.76
CA ILE A 69 -8.11 21.32 2.38
C ILE A 69 -8.06 20.24 3.48
N TYR A 70 -8.01 20.64 4.75
CA TYR A 70 -7.89 19.78 5.91
C TYR A 70 -9.07 18.79 5.96
N PRO A 71 -8.82 17.46 6.00
CA PRO A 71 -9.88 16.48 5.97
C PRO A 71 -10.84 16.59 7.16
N LEU A 72 -12.15 16.58 6.89
CA LEU A 72 -13.18 16.75 7.92
C LEU A 72 -13.43 15.46 8.73
N ASN A 73 -14.12 15.61 9.85
CA ASN A 73 -14.74 14.47 10.53
C ASN A 73 -16.09 14.19 9.86
N ALA A 74 -16.38 12.92 9.58
CA ALA A 74 -17.67 12.52 9.03
C ALA A 74 -18.82 13.00 9.93
N GLY A 75 -19.81 13.69 9.35
CA GLY A 75 -20.97 14.20 10.08
C GLY A 75 -20.71 15.39 11.00
N ALA A 76 -19.55 16.05 10.91
CA ALA A 76 -19.26 17.24 11.70
C ALA A 76 -20.20 18.40 11.38
N LYS A 77 -20.89 18.91 12.42
CA LYS A 77 -21.73 20.11 12.31
C LYS A 77 -20.94 21.41 12.56
N THR A 78 -19.81 21.31 13.25
CA THR A 78 -18.89 22.41 13.53
C THR A 78 -17.45 21.94 13.31
N PRO A 79 -16.54 22.85 12.90
CA PRO A 79 -15.14 22.49 12.65
C PRO A 79 -14.39 22.24 13.96
N VAL A 80 -13.73 21.08 14.07
CA VAL A 80 -12.75 20.84 15.15
C VAL A 80 -11.46 21.62 14.89
N VAL A 81 -11.01 21.58 13.64
CA VAL A 81 -9.96 22.43 13.06
C VAL A 81 -10.68 23.44 12.17
N SER A 82 -10.56 24.72 12.49
CA SER A 82 -11.22 25.82 11.75
C SER A 82 -10.42 26.22 10.51
N ARG A 83 -11.03 27.03 9.64
CA ARG A 83 -10.32 27.63 8.50
C ARG A 83 -9.13 28.49 8.96
N LEU A 84 -9.24 29.19 10.09
CA LEU A 84 -8.12 29.92 10.69
C LEU A 84 -6.96 28.98 11.07
N ALA A 85 -7.26 27.87 11.75
CA ALA A 85 -6.24 26.91 12.15
C ALA A 85 -5.56 26.24 10.95
N GLU A 86 -6.31 25.98 9.88
CA GLU A 86 -5.75 25.50 8.62
C GLU A 86 -4.80 26.51 7.97
N LEU A 87 -5.20 27.79 7.87
CA LEU A 87 -4.34 28.83 7.28
C LEU A 87 -3.04 28.99 8.05
N ARG A 88 -3.09 29.01 9.38
CA ARG A 88 -1.89 29.11 10.23
C ARG A 88 -1.04 27.84 10.19
N LEU A 89 -1.63 26.66 9.94
CA LEU A 89 -0.86 25.43 9.70
C LEU A 89 -0.08 25.51 8.38
N LEU A 90 -0.72 26.01 7.32
CA LEU A 90 -0.05 26.21 6.03
C LEU A 90 1.08 27.24 6.15
N GLU A 91 0.81 28.37 6.80
CA GLU A 91 1.83 29.39 7.10
C GLU A 91 2.99 28.82 7.92
N TYR A 92 2.69 27.98 8.92
CA TYR A 92 3.73 27.30 9.69
C TYR A 92 4.62 26.40 8.80
N PHE A 93 4.02 25.62 7.87
CA PHE A 93 4.80 24.81 6.94
C PHE A 93 5.66 25.62 5.97
N ASP A 94 5.24 26.84 5.63
CA ASP A 94 6.00 27.73 4.75
C ASP A 94 7.15 28.44 5.47
N THR A 95 7.07 28.58 6.79
CA THR A 95 7.96 29.45 7.58
C THR A 95 8.80 28.72 8.62
N THR A 96 8.53 27.45 8.90
CA THR A 96 9.29 26.69 9.89
C THR A 96 10.73 26.45 9.45
N ASP A 97 11.64 26.56 10.40
CA ASP A 97 13.07 26.28 10.31
C ASP A 97 13.44 24.88 10.82
N ALA A 98 12.45 24.03 11.13
CA ALA A 98 12.69 22.69 11.64
C ALA A 98 13.34 21.80 10.57
N ASP A 99 14.35 21.01 10.95
CA ASP A 99 14.95 20.01 10.05
C ASP A 99 14.00 18.83 9.77
N VAL A 100 13.13 18.51 10.75
CA VAL A 100 12.20 17.39 10.71
C VAL A 100 10.84 17.82 11.25
N VAL A 101 9.78 17.53 10.48
CA VAL A 101 8.39 17.75 10.91
C VAL A 101 7.69 16.39 11.00
N VAL A 102 7.12 16.11 12.18
CA VAL A 102 6.52 14.82 12.52
C VAL A 102 5.01 14.96 12.72
N SER A 103 4.21 14.15 12.03
CA SER A 103 2.76 14.07 12.26
C SER A 103 2.35 12.75 12.93
N SER A 104 1.54 12.84 14.00
CA SER A 104 1.01 11.69 14.74
C SER A 104 -0.49 11.43 14.52
N SER A 105 -1.08 12.03 13.47
CA SER A 105 -2.48 11.76 13.10
C SER A 105 -2.68 11.75 11.58
N PRO A 106 -3.57 10.89 11.05
CA PRO A 106 -3.79 10.76 9.60
C PRO A 106 -4.10 12.07 8.88
N ARG A 107 -4.89 12.94 9.51
CA ARG A 107 -5.30 14.21 8.91
C ARG A 107 -4.14 15.20 8.83
N ASN A 108 -3.33 15.28 9.90
CA ASN A 108 -2.11 16.09 9.88
C ASN A 108 -1.10 15.53 8.88
N THR A 109 -1.00 14.20 8.75
CA THR A 109 -0.15 13.54 7.75
C THR A 109 -0.53 13.90 6.33
N ILE A 110 -1.84 13.96 6.03
CA ILE A 110 -2.33 14.42 4.71
C ILE A 110 -1.90 15.87 4.43
N MET A 111 -1.93 16.74 5.44
CA MET A 111 -1.47 18.13 5.27
C MET A 111 0.06 18.21 5.12
N LEU A 112 0.81 17.50 5.97
CA LEU A 112 2.27 17.47 5.96
C LEU A 112 2.83 16.97 4.63
N ALA A 113 2.19 15.96 4.03
CA ALA A 113 2.59 15.43 2.73
C ALA A 113 2.57 16.49 1.61
N GLN A 114 1.72 17.51 1.73
CA GLN A 114 1.56 18.60 0.77
C GLN A 114 2.39 19.85 1.11
N ALA A 115 3.06 19.87 2.27
CA ALA A 115 3.88 21.02 2.68
C ALA A 115 5.01 21.28 1.67
N PRO A 116 5.29 22.53 1.28
CA PRO A 116 6.33 22.84 0.29
C PRO A 116 7.76 22.85 0.86
N GLY A 117 7.92 22.85 2.19
CA GLY A 117 9.22 22.95 2.82
C GLY A 117 10.18 21.77 2.55
N ASP A 118 11.48 22.07 2.60
CA ASP A 118 12.58 21.12 2.38
C ASP A 118 12.96 20.32 3.66
N PHE A 119 12.15 20.39 4.71
CA PHE A 119 12.35 19.57 5.90
C PHE A 119 11.96 18.11 5.68
N LEU A 120 12.51 17.23 6.52
CA LEU A 120 12.15 15.83 6.51
C LEU A 120 10.70 15.66 7.01
N LYS A 121 9.85 15.11 6.14
CA LYS A 121 8.43 14.83 6.41
C LYS A 121 8.26 13.41 6.96
N VAL A 122 7.88 13.29 8.22
CA VAL A 122 7.78 12.00 8.91
C VAL A 122 6.38 11.81 9.49
N THR A 123 5.85 10.59 9.43
CA THR A 123 4.61 10.25 10.15
C THR A 123 4.80 9.12 11.14
N GLN A 124 4.12 9.22 12.28
CA GLN A 124 3.97 8.17 13.27
C GLN A 124 2.52 7.72 13.33
N GLU A 125 2.25 6.53 12.81
CA GLU A 125 0.93 5.91 12.92
C GLU A 125 0.79 5.26 14.29
N HIS A 126 -0.13 5.78 15.10
CA HIS A 126 -0.45 5.23 16.42
C HIS A 126 -1.72 4.38 16.42
N SER A 127 -2.23 4.02 15.25
CA SER A 127 -3.43 3.19 15.09
C SER A 127 -3.35 2.39 13.80
N MET A 128 -4.07 1.27 13.77
CA MET A 128 -4.14 0.40 12.60
C MET A 128 -4.84 1.11 11.43
N PRO A 129 -4.18 1.34 10.28
CA PRO A 129 -4.80 2.00 9.13
C PRO A 129 -6.10 1.33 8.67
N ALA A 130 -6.24 0.02 8.90
CA ALA A 130 -7.44 -0.76 8.63
C ALA A 130 -8.71 -0.16 9.27
N ILE A 131 -8.62 0.55 10.40
CA ILE A 131 -9.78 1.11 11.11
C ILE A 131 -10.21 2.49 10.57
N TYR A 132 -9.40 3.12 9.71
CA TYR A 132 -9.74 4.42 9.15
C TYR A 132 -10.88 4.31 8.14
N ALA A 133 -11.71 5.35 8.11
CA ALA A 133 -12.79 5.50 7.14
C ALA A 133 -12.23 5.54 5.71
N THR A 134 -13.03 5.07 4.75
CA THR A 134 -12.61 4.90 3.35
C THR A 134 -12.15 6.21 2.70
N ASP A 135 -12.85 7.30 2.97
CA ASP A 135 -12.52 8.64 2.48
C ASP A 135 -11.16 9.14 2.98
N ILE A 136 -10.82 8.85 4.24
CA ILE A 136 -9.51 9.16 4.81
C ILE A 136 -8.43 8.31 4.15
N LYS A 137 -8.64 7.00 3.97
CA LYS A 137 -7.67 6.11 3.31
C LYS A 137 -7.36 6.56 1.87
N GLN A 138 -8.39 6.95 1.12
CA GLN A 138 -8.25 7.43 -0.27
C GLN A 138 -7.35 8.67 -0.37
N ARG A 139 -7.26 9.49 0.68
CA ARG A 139 -6.35 10.65 0.73
C ARG A 139 -5.01 10.33 1.36
N LEU A 140 -5.00 9.50 2.41
CA LEU A 140 -3.83 9.18 3.22
C LEU A 140 -2.82 8.30 2.46
N PHE A 141 -3.27 7.26 1.75
CA PHE A 141 -2.36 6.32 1.10
C PHE A 141 -1.58 6.95 -0.06
N PRO A 142 -2.18 7.83 -0.90
CA PRO A 142 -1.40 8.64 -1.83
C PRO A 142 -0.44 9.59 -1.09
N ALA A 143 -0.88 10.24 -0.01
CA ALA A 143 -0.08 11.18 0.77
C ALA A 143 1.21 10.54 1.31
N TYR A 144 1.17 9.27 1.73
CA TYR A 144 2.35 8.52 2.19
C TYR A 144 3.52 8.53 1.20
N ARG A 145 3.27 8.59 -0.10
CA ARG A 145 4.33 8.60 -1.14
C ARG A 145 5.22 9.84 -1.08
N HIS A 146 4.70 10.93 -0.52
CA HIS A 146 5.39 12.21 -0.36
C HIS A 146 6.11 12.35 0.98
N LEU A 147 6.06 11.32 1.83
CA LEU A 147 6.78 11.28 3.10
C LEU A 147 8.15 10.62 2.94
N HIS A 148 9.08 11.02 3.81
CA HIS A 148 10.46 10.54 3.83
C HIS A 148 10.63 9.34 4.77
N ALA A 149 9.86 9.30 5.86
CA ALA A 149 9.75 8.14 6.73
C ALA A 149 8.32 7.99 7.26
N LEU A 150 7.93 6.73 7.45
CA LEU A 150 6.66 6.34 8.02
C LEU A 150 6.95 5.33 9.11
N THR A 151 6.31 5.49 10.26
CA THR A 151 6.49 4.54 11.35
C THR A 151 5.16 3.96 11.80
N ALA A 152 5.18 2.71 12.22
CA ALA A 152 4.05 2.01 12.82
C ALA A 152 4.50 1.28 14.09
N LEU A 153 3.56 0.89 14.95
CA LEU A 153 3.85 0.45 16.31
C LEU A 153 4.47 -0.95 16.35
N THR A 154 4.11 -1.80 15.37
CA THR A 154 4.53 -3.21 15.32
C THR A 154 5.06 -3.63 13.95
N PRO A 155 5.88 -4.70 13.89
CA PRO A 155 6.31 -5.30 12.62
C PRO A 155 5.15 -5.72 11.72
N GLU A 156 4.05 -6.24 12.29
CA GLU A 156 2.88 -6.66 11.53
C GLU A 156 2.16 -5.47 10.89
N GLU A 157 2.08 -4.33 11.57
CA GLU A 157 1.54 -3.10 11.00
C GLU A 157 2.42 -2.56 9.88
N VAL A 158 3.76 -2.58 10.05
CA VAL A 158 4.71 -2.24 8.98
C VAL A 158 4.49 -3.15 7.76
N ALA A 159 4.41 -4.46 7.96
CA ALA A 159 4.19 -5.40 6.87
C ALA A 159 2.81 -5.20 6.20
N ALA A 160 1.78 -4.89 6.98
CA ALA A 160 0.44 -4.60 6.45
C ALA A 160 0.41 -3.29 5.65
N LEU A 161 1.12 -2.25 6.07
CA LEU A 161 1.27 -1.00 5.34
C LEU A 161 2.08 -1.20 4.06
N ALA A 162 3.19 -1.95 4.12
CA ALA A 162 4.00 -2.27 2.94
C ALA A 162 3.20 -3.02 1.86
N ARG A 163 2.29 -3.92 2.25
CA ARG A 163 1.38 -4.59 1.30
C ARG A 163 0.34 -3.64 0.70
N GLN A 164 -0.20 -2.71 1.49
CA GLN A 164 -1.23 -1.78 1.04
C GLN A 164 -0.66 -0.64 0.19
N VAL A 165 0.57 -0.20 0.48
CA VAL A 165 1.26 0.88 -0.23
C VAL A 165 2.71 0.43 -0.53
N PRO A 166 2.92 -0.46 -1.52
CA PRO A 166 4.25 -1.01 -1.84
C PRO A 166 5.31 0.06 -2.12
N ALA A 167 4.91 1.20 -2.67
CA ALA A 167 5.79 2.32 -3.02
C ALA A 167 6.53 2.94 -1.81
N VAL A 168 6.07 2.71 -0.57
CA VAL A 168 6.72 3.24 0.64
C VAL A 168 7.39 2.17 1.49
N ARG A 169 7.48 0.93 1.01
CA ARG A 169 8.00 -0.21 1.79
C ARG A 169 9.39 0.04 2.39
N ASN A 170 10.28 0.68 1.63
CA ASN A 170 11.66 0.98 2.05
C ASN A 170 11.75 2.22 2.98
N ARG A 171 10.63 2.86 3.31
CA ARG A 171 10.54 4.04 4.19
C ARG A 171 9.77 3.75 5.47
N LEU A 172 9.28 2.51 5.62
CA LEU A 172 8.54 2.07 6.80
C LEU A 172 9.50 1.55 7.87
N ALA A 173 9.27 1.94 9.12
CA ALA A 173 10.04 1.46 10.27
C ALA A 173 9.13 1.16 11.47
N VAL A 174 9.57 0.25 12.33
CA VAL A 174 8.87 -0.08 13.58
C VAL A 174 9.29 0.93 14.65
N MET A 175 8.32 1.71 15.14
CA MET A 175 8.48 2.66 16.23
C MET A 175 7.38 2.44 17.28
N PRO A 176 7.67 1.61 18.31
CA PRO A 176 6.80 1.47 19.47
C PRO A 176 6.58 2.80 20.18
N ASN A 177 5.51 2.90 20.99
CA ASN A 177 5.30 4.11 21.79
C ASN A 177 6.37 4.26 22.87
N CYS A 178 6.88 5.47 23.04
CA CYS A 178 7.72 5.84 24.17
C CYS A 178 6.88 5.87 25.46
N VAL A 179 7.27 5.07 26.44
CA VAL A 179 6.62 4.99 27.76
C VAL A 179 7.67 5.27 28.83
N PRO A 180 7.47 6.28 29.71
CA PRO A 180 8.47 6.65 30.69
C PRO A 180 8.78 5.55 31.68
N ALA A 181 10.02 5.48 32.12
CA ALA A 181 10.37 4.61 33.24
C ALA A 181 9.54 4.99 34.48
N SER A 182 9.01 3.98 35.18
CA SER A 182 8.34 4.24 36.46
C SER A 182 9.38 4.46 37.56
N THR A 183 9.14 5.41 38.46
CA THR A 183 9.89 5.54 39.73
C THR A 183 9.22 4.80 40.89
N ILE A 184 7.99 4.31 40.68
CA ILE A 184 7.19 3.57 41.65
C ILE A 184 7.22 2.09 41.28
N ARG A 185 7.48 1.23 42.26
CA ARG A 185 7.49 -0.23 42.10
C ARG A 185 6.52 -0.87 43.07
N SER A 186 5.77 -1.84 42.58
CA SER A 186 5.00 -2.75 43.42
C SER A 186 5.92 -3.66 44.22
N SER A 187 5.52 -3.98 45.44
CA SER A 187 6.14 -5.05 46.25
C SER A 187 5.69 -6.45 45.82
N GLY A 188 4.64 -6.57 44.99
CA GLY A 188 4.05 -7.84 44.57
C GLY A 188 3.28 -8.59 45.67
N THR A 189 3.08 -7.97 46.84
CA THR A 189 2.46 -8.58 48.03
C THR A 189 1.02 -8.13 48.29
N ASN A 190 0.58 -7.02 47.68
CA ASN A 190 -0.78 -6.51 47.84
C ASN A 190 -1.78 -7.40 47.11
N LYS A 191 -2.85 -7.85 47.76
CA LYS A 191 -3.88 -8.72 47.16
C LYS A 191 -4.86 -7.93 46.29
N VAL A 192 -4.32 -7.28 45.26
CA VAL A 192 -5.03 -6.37 44.37
C VAL A 192 -4.64 -6.69 42.92
N VAL A 193 -5.65 -7.05 42.13
CA VAL A 193 -5.59 -7.06 40.66
C VAL A 193 -6.01 -5.67 40.17
N VAL A 194 -5.30 -5.11 39.21
CA VAL A 194 -5.61 -3.78 38.66
C VAL A 194 -5.77 -3.83 37.14
N SER A 195 -6.68 -3.02 36.63
CA SER A 195 -6.88 -2.78 35.20
C SER A 195 -7.08 -1.28 34.97
N ALA A 196 -6.55 -0.76 33.87
CA ALA A 196 -6.73 0.64 33.51
C ALA A 196 -7.04 0.81 32.01
N GLY A 197 -8.04 1.64 31.68
CA GLY A 197 -8.48 1.88 30.31
C GLY A 197 -9.83 2.61 30.22
N HIS A 198 -10.22 3.02 29.01
CA HIS A 198 -11.56 3.56 28.79
C HIS A 198 -12.64 2.50 29.04
N LEU A 199 -13.75 2.88 29.68
CA LEU A 199 -14.88 1.98 29.92
C LEU A 199 -15.76 1.90 28.67
N THR A 200 -15.24 1.25 27.63
CA THR A 200 -15.91 1.01 26.35
C THR A 200 -15.96 -0.48 26.02
N ASP A 201 -16.84 -0.86 25.09
CA ASP A 201 -16.96 -2.23 24.62
C ASP A 201 -15.62 -2.83 24.13
N ASN A 202 -14.79 -2.02 23.46
CA ASN A 202 -13.48 -2.46 22.99
C ASN A 202 -12.51 -2.84 24.12
N LYS A 203 -12.57 -2.16 25.28
CA LYS A 203 -11.70 -2.50 26.42
C LYS A 203 -12.21 -3.67 27.23
N ASN A 204 -13.49 -4.04 27.08
CA ASN A 204 -14.05 -5.31 27.53
C ASN A 204 -13.81 -5.65 29.01
N HIS A 205 -13.92 -4.64 29.88
CA HIS A 205 -13.86 -4.85 31.32
C HIS A 205 -14.97 -5.79 31.85
N ALA A 206 -16.05 -5.98 31.09
CA ALA A 206 -17.07 -6.98 31.40
C ALA A 206 -16.47 -8.40 31.49
N LEU A 207 -15.63 -8.79 30.53
CA LEU A 207 -14.94 -10.09 30.56
C LEU A 207 -14.07 -10.24 31.81
N LEU A 208 -13.35 -9.18 32.19
CA LEU A 208 -12.51 -9.19 33.39
C LEU A 208 -13.34 -9.33 34.68
N ILE A 209 -14.52 -8.69 34.75
CA ILE A 209 -15.43 -8.84 35.88
C ILE A 209 -15.88 -10.30 36.03
N GLU A 210 -16.28 -10.95 34.93
CA GLU A 210 -16.66 -12.38 34.95
C GLU A 210 -15.49 -13.28 35.36
N ALA A 211 -14.30 -13.03 34.79
CA ALA A 211 -13.12 -13.83 35.09
C ALA A 211 -12.72 -13.68 36.56
N PHE A 212 -12.73 -12.45 37.07
CA PHE A 212 -12.39 -12.17 38.46
C PHE A 212 -13.41 -12.74 39.44
N ALA A 213 -14.70 -12.80 39.11
CA ALA A 213 -15.69 -13.48 39.95
C ALA A 213 -15.32 -14.94 40.23
N LYS A 214 -14.78 -15.64 39.22
CA LYS A 214 -14.30 -17.02 39.35
C LYS A 214 -13.02 -17.13 40.17
N VAL A 215 -12.10 -16.17 40.02
CA VAL A 215 -10.88 -16.09 40.85
C VAL A 215 -11.24 -15.86 42.31
N HIS A 216 -12.14 -14.91 42.58
CA HIS A 216 -12.55 -14.52 43.92
C HIS A 216 -13.19 -15.67 44.72
N ALA A 217 -13.89 -16.59 44.05
CA ALA A 217 -14.45 -17.78 44.68
C ALA A 217 -13.38 -18.68 45.35
N GLY A 218 -12.14 -18.69 44.83
CA GLY A 218 -11.01 -19.42 45.41
C GLY A 218 -9.99 -18.55 46.15
N ALA A 219 -10.12 -17.22 46.06
CA ALA A 219 -9.20 -16.24 46.65
C ALA A 219 -9.98 -14.98 47.10
N PRO A 220 -10.83 -15.10 48.15
CA PRO A 220 -11.80 -14.05 48.53
C PRO A 220 -11.16 -12.80 49.14
N ASP A 221 -9.88 -12.86 49.50
CA ASP A 221 -9.09 -11.76 50.02
C ASP A 221 -8.45 -10.89 48.94
N TRP A 222 -8.54 -11.30 47.67
CA TRP A 222 -8.13 -10.47 46.53
C TRP A 222 -9.25 -9.55 46.07
N THR A 223 -8.86 -8.33 45.69
CA THR A 223 -9.76 -7.32 45.12
C THR A 223 -9.34 -6.92 43.71
N LEU A 224 -10.30 -6.49 42.90
CA LEU A 224 -10.09 -5.95 41.56
C LEU A 224 -10.36 -4.45 41.55
N ARG A 225 -9.40 -3.64 41.10
CA ARG A 225 -9.54 -2.19 40.92
C ARG A 225 -9.49 -1.84 39.43
N ILE A 226 -10.54 -1.19 38.93
CA ILE A 226 -10.64 -0.76 37.54
C ILE A 226 -10.61 0.76 37.47
N TYR A 227 -9.57 1.31 36.85
CA TYR A 227 -9.41 2.74 36.60
C TYR A 227 -9.84 3.10 35.18
N GLY A 228 -10.73 4.07 35.05
CA GLY A 228 -11.29 4.47 33.77
C GLY A 228 -12.56 5.31 33.84
N HIS A 229 -12.90 5.88 32.70
CA HIS A 229 -14.20 6.51 32.43
C HIS A 229 -14.73 6.05 31.08
N GLY A 230 -16.05 6.03 30.90
CA GLY A 230 -16.68 5.67 29.63
C GLY A 230 -18.14 5.25 29.78
N ALA A 231 -18.78 5.04 28.63
CA ALA A 231 -20.21 4.76 28.52
C ALA A 231 -20.65 3.47 29.24
N GLU A 232 -19.77 2.46 29.33
CA GLU A 232 -20.11 1.17 29.94
C GLU A 232 -20.18 1.22 31.48
N LYS A 233 -19.80 2.34 32.13
CA LYS A 233 -19.69 2.43 33.61
C LYS A 233 -20.94 1.93 34.35
N LYS A 234 -22.14 2.33 33.89
CA LYS A 234 -23.40 1.93 34.54
C LYS A 234 -23.66 0.42 34.40
N LYS A 235 -23.44 -0.13 33.21
CA LYS A 235 -23.61 -1.54 32.91
C LYS A 235 -22.62 -2.42 33.69
N LEU A 236 -21.35 -2.00 33.76
CA LEU A 236 -20.33 -2.68 34.55
C LEU A 236 -20.69 -2.70 36.04
N ARG A 237 -21.19 -1.58 36.57
CA ARG A 237 -21.64 -1.51 37.98
C ARG A 237 -22.81 -2.46 38.26
N ALA A 238 -23.85 -2.44 37.42
CA ALA A 238 -25.00 -3.35 37.57
C ALA A 238 -24.53 -4.81 37.56
N ARG A 239 -23.58 -5.15 36.68
CA ARG A 239 -23.05 -6.51 36.63
C ARG A 239 -22.28 -6.93 37.89
N ILE A 240 -21.51 -6.01 38.47
CA ILE A 240 -20.82 -6.25 39.76
C ILE A 240 -21.83 -6.51 40.89
N GLU A 241 -22.93 -5.75 40.91
CA GLU A 241 -24.02 -5.89 41.88
C GLU A 241 -24.76 -7.23 41.72
N GLU A 242 -25.09 -7.63 40.48
CA GLU A 242 -25.69 -8.93 40.16
C GLU A 242 -24.83 -10.12 40.63
N LEU A 243 -23.51 -9.97 40.56
CA LEU A 243 -22.56 -10.99 41.01
C LEU A 243 -22.35 -10.97 42.54
N GLY A 244 -22.88 -9.97 43.26
CA GLY A 244 -22.68 -9.82 44.70
C GLY A 244 -21.26 -9.40 45.10
N LEU A 245 -20.49 -8.79 44.18
CA LEU A 245 -19.05 -8.50 44.35
C LEU A 245 -18.73 -7.02 44.58
N SER A 246 -19.69 -6.23 45.03
CA SER A 246 -19.54 -4.77 45.21
C SER A 246 -18.44 -4.35 46.17
N ASN A 247 -18.03 -5.23 47.10
CA ASN A 247 -16.92 -5.00 48.03
C ASN A 247 -15.56 -5.49 47.50
N SER A 248 -15.56 -6.27 46.43
CA SER A 248 -14.37 -6.95 45.88
C SER A 248 -13.96 -6.39 44.52
N ILE A 249 -14.89 -5.83 43.74
CA ILE A 249 -14.63 -5.20 42.44
C ILE A 249 -14.98 -3.72 42.51
N LEU A 250 -13.97 -2.87 42.39
CA LEU A 250 -14.07 -1.43 42.58
C LEU A 250 -13.85 -0.66 41.26
N LEU A 251 -14.85 0.13 40.87
CA LEU A 251 -14.71 1.09 39.77
C LEU A 251 -14.17 2.41 40.30
N MET A 252 -12.85 2.59 40.23
CA MET A 252 -12.10 3.68 40.87
C MET A 252 -12.29 5.05 40.19
N GLY A 253 -12.86 5.06 38.99
CA GLY A 253 -12.97 6.26 38.17
C GLY A 253 -11.65 6.59 37.47
N GLN A 254 -11.54 7.82 37.00
CA GLN A 254 -10.41 8.26 36.19
C GLN A 254 -9.28 8.82 37.07
N THR A 255 -8.04 8.44 36.76
CA THR A 255 -6.83 8.89 37.48
C THR A 255 -5.70 9.16 36.49
N SER A 256 -4.92 10.22 36.72
CA SER A 256 -3.72 10.58 35.94
C SER A 256 -2.73 11.33 36.84
N PRO A 257 -1.47 10.88 36.97
CA PRO A 257 -0.92 9.63 36.43
C PRO A 257 -1.50 8.39 37.13
N VAL A 258 -1.66 7.27 36.40
CA VAL A 258 -2.18 6.01 36.96
C VAL A 258 -1.08 5.14 37.62
N THR A 259 0.18 5.38 37.26
CA THR A 259 1.36 4.63 37.74
C THR A 259 1.44 4.46 39.27
N PRO A 260 1.10 5.47 40.12
CA PRO A 260 1.09 5.27 41.57
C PRO A 260 0.11 4.20 42.05
N GLU A 261 -0.97 3.96 41.30
CA GLU A 261 -1.97 2.93 41.62
C GLU A 261 -1.47 1.53 41.23
N PHE A 262 -0.60 1.43 40.22
CA PHE A 262 0.07 0.18 39.89
C PHE A 262 1.02 -0.27 41.00
N GLY A 263 1.71 0.65 41.65
CA GLY A 263 2.54 0.34 42.83
C GLY A 263 1.76 -0.27 44.02
N LYS A 264 0.43 -0.11 44.06
CA LYS A 264 -0.45 -0.65 45.10
C LYS A 264 -1.08 -2.00 44.72
N ALA A 265 -0.80 -2.51 43.52
CA ALA A 265 -1.35 -3.76 43.00
C ALA A 265 -0.28 -4.85 42.91
N SER A 266 -0.65 -6.09 42.58
CA SER A 266 0.31 -7.18 42.34
C SER A 266 0.14 -7.87 41.00
N ILE A 267 -0.96 -7.63 40.28
CA ILE A 267 -1.23 -8.19 38.95
C ILE A 267 -1.92 -7.12 38.13
N PHE A 268 -1.46 -6.89 36.90
CA PHE A 268 -2.17 -6.05 35.94
C PHE A 268 -2.92 -6.90 34.92
N VAL A 269 -4.13 -6.50 34.54
CA VAL A 269 -4.93 -7.21 33.53
C VAL A 269 -5.43 -6.28 32.43
N LEU A 270 -5.21 -6.67 31.18
CA LEU A 270 -5.74 -5.98 29.98
C LEU A 270 -6.67 -6.90 29.17
N PRO A 271 -7.99 -6.80 29.29
CA PRO A 271 -8.96 -7.70 28.65
C PRO A 271 -9.41 -7.25 27.23
N SER A 272 -8.69 -6.34 26.58
CA SER A 272 -9.13 -5.63 25.37
C SER A 272 -9.51 -6.57 24.21
N LYS A 273 -10.54 -6.19 23.44
CA LYS A 273 -10.89 -6.85 22.17
C LYS A 273 -9.91 -6.50 21.07
N ARG A 274 -9.46 -5.25 21.00
CA ARG A 274 -8.47 -4.76 20.03
C ARG A 274 -7.49 -3.82 20.71
N GLU A 275 -6.22 -3.93 20.35
CA GLU A 275 -5.14 -3.13 20.93
C GLU A 275 -4.00 -2.93 19.91
N ALA A 276 -3.73 -1.68 19.55
CA ALA A 276 -2.67 -1.36 18.60
C ALA A 276 -1.27 -1.52 19.20
N PHE A 277 -1.12 -1.18 20.50
CA PHE A 277 0.13 -1.36 21.23
C PHE A 277 -0.15 -1.70 22.69
N GLY A 278 -0.70 -0.72 23.43
CA GLY A 278 -1.06 -0.88 24.84
C GLY A 278 -0.05 -0.26 25.81
N ASN A 279 0.12 1.08 25.78
CA ASN A 279 1.06 1.80 26.68
C ASN A 279 0.92 1.38 28.14
N VAL A 280 -0.33 1.17 28.59
CA VAL A 280 -0.65 0.79 29.96
C VAL A 280 -0.05 -0.56 30.38
N VAL A 281 0.21 -1.46 29.44
CA VAL A 281 0.92 -2.73 29.67
C VAL A 281 2.36 -2.45 30.04
N VAL A 282 3.03 -1.59 29.25
CA VAL A 282 4.41 -1.17 29.52
C VAL A 282 4.50 -0.39 30.83
N GLU A 283 3.54 0.51 31.10
CA GLU A 283 3.48 1.25 32.37
C GLU A 283 3.34 0.30 33.58
N ALA A 284 2.53 -0.76 33.46
CA ALA A 284 2.36 -1.77 34.50
C ALA A 284 3.60 -2.65 34.69
N MET A 285 4.24 -3.09 33.59
CA MET A 285 5.51 -3.82 33.62
C MET A 285 6.61 -2.99 34.25
N ALA A 286 6.71 -1.72 33.86
CA ALA A 286 7.64 -0.77 34.46
C ALA A 286 7.34 -0.60 35.95
N ALA A 287 6.07 -0.60 36.38
CA ALA A 287 5.71 -0.57 37.81
C ALA A 287 5.97 -1.90 38.56
N GLY A 288 6.49 -2.95 37.91
CA GLY A 288 6.76 -4.24 38.53
C GLY A 288 5.54 -5.12 38.72
N LEU A 289 4.55 -5.02 37.82
CA LEU A 289 3.41 -5.93 37.78
C LEU A 289 3.59 -6.96 36.67
N PRO A 290 3.40 -8.25 36.94
CA PRO A 290 3.18 -9.22 35.88
C PRO A 290 1.83 -8.92 35.21
N VAL A 291 1.79 -9.11 33.90
CA VAL A 291 0.63 -8.77 33.07
C VAL A 291 -0.09 -10.02 32.61
N VAL A 292 -1.42 -10.02 32.74
CA VAL A 292 -2.30 -10.91 31.98
C VAL A 292 -3.00 -10.08 30.91
N ALA A 293 -2.85 -10.43 29.63
CA ALA A 293 -3.47 -9.69 28.54
C ALA A 293 -4.14 -10.63 27.55
N THR A 294 -5.25 -10.18 26.97
CA THR A 294 -5.76 -10.82 25.76
C THR A 294 -4.75 -10.65 24.63
N ASP A 295 -4.59 -11.69 23.81
CA ASP A 295 -3.81 -11.65 22.58
C ASP A 295 -4.59 -10.91 21.48
N ALA A 296 -4.77 -9.61 21.71
CA ALA A 296 -5.61 -8.70 20.93
C ALA A 296 -4.81 -8.09 19.77
N ASP A 297 -5.08 -8.58 18.56
CA ASP A 297 -4.41 -8.17 17.32
C ASP A 297 -2.90 -8.44 17.38
N HIS A 298 -2.08 -7.40 17.56
CA HIS A 298 -0.61 -7.48 17.59
C HIS A 298 0.03 -6.73 18.77
N GLY A 299 -0.68 -5.82 19.44
CA GLY A 299 -0.07 -4.95 20.46
C GLY A 299 0.54 -5.72 21.63
N PRO A 300 -0.26 -6.45 22.43
CA PRO A 300 0.21 -7.18 23.61
C PRO A 300 1.32 -8.20 23.30
N ARG A 301 1.21 -8.97 22.20
CA ARG A 301 2.23 -9.96 21.79
C ARG A 301 3.57 -9.35 21.36
N ASN A 302 3.57 -8.09 20.92
CA ASN A 302 4.81 -7.38 20.59
C ASN A 302 5.47 -6.78 21.84
N ILE A 303 4.73 -6.67 22.93
CA ILE A 303 5.23 -6.18 24.22
C ILE A 303 5.68 -7.35 25.10
N LEU A 304 4.84 -8.38 25.26
CA LEU A 304 5.02 -9.49 26.20
C LEU A 304 5.67 -10.72 25.54
N THR A 305 6.47 -11.42 26.33
CA THR A 305 6.95 -12.79 26.06
C THR A 305 6.12 -13.75 26.91
N ASP A 306 5.22 -14.49 26.26
CA ASP A 306 4.25 -15.35 26.94
C ASP A 306 4.93 -16.39 27.86
N GLY A 307 4.48 -16.46 29.10
CA GLY A 307 5.04 -17.35 30.12
C GLY A 307 6.30 -16.85 30.81
N GLU A 308 6.90 -15.74 30.36
CA GLU A 308 8.14 -15.19 30.94
C GLU A 308 7.93 -13.87 31.70
N ASP A 309 7.32 -12.88 31.05
CA ASP A 309 7.07 -11.54 31.63
C ASP A 309 5.57 -11.17 31.68
N GLY A 310 4.72 -12.05 31.15
CA GLY A 310 3.28 -11.96 31.21
C GLY A 310 2.62 -13.25 30.72
N LEU A 311 1.30 -13.25 30.72
CA LEU A 311 0.46 -14.34 30.21
C LEU A 311 -0.48 -13.79 29.13
N LEU A 312 -0.41 -14.36 27.94
CA LEU A 312 -1.32 -14.08 26.84
C LEU A 312 -2.47 -15.09 26.82
N VAL A 313 -3.70 -14.58 26.76
CA VAL A 313 -4.90 -15.42 26.72
C VAL A 313 -5.72 -15.19 25.44
N PRO A 314 -6.45 -16.20 24.94
CA PRO A 314 -7.34 -16.03 23.80
C PRO A 314 -8.36 -14.90 23.99
N ARG A 315 -8.67 -14.19 22.91
CA ARG A 315 -9.65 -13.10 22.92
C ARG A 315 -11.05 -13.63 23.24
N GLY A 316 -11.73 -12.98 24.18
CA GLY A 316 -13.12 -13.32 24.53
C GLY A 316 -13.26 -14.52 25.46
N ASP A 317 -12.16 -15.14 25.89
CA ASP A 317 -12.17 -16.31 26.75
C ASP A 317 -12.11 -15.91 28.24
N VAL A 318 -13.24 -16.06 28.93
CA VAL A 318 -13.36 -15.77 30.37
C VAL A 318 -12.60 -16.79 31.21
N GLU A 319 -12.60 -18.06 30.83
CA GLU A 319 -11.96 -19.13 31.62
C GLU A 319 -10.45 -19.01 31.54
N ALA A 320 -9.90 -18.86 30.33
CA ALA A 320 -8.46 -18.67 30.15
C ALA A 320 -7.95 -17.44 30.92
N MET A 321 -8.71 -16.34 30.90
CA MET A 321 -8.41 -15.14 31.69
C MET A 321 -8.43 -15.44 33.20
N ALA A 322 -9.46 -16.13 33.69
CA ALA A 322 -9.58 -16.48 35.11
C ALA A 322 -8.45 -17.41 35.56
N ASP A 323 -8.09 -18.40 34.74
CA ASP A 323 -7.03 -19.36 35.02
C ASP A 323 -5.65 -18.69 35.06
N ALA A 324 -5.36 -17.79 34.12
CA ALA A 324 -4.13 -17.01 34.11
C ALA A 324 -4.00 -16.10 35.34
N ILE A 325 -5.07 -15.41 35.73
CA ILE A 325 -5.09 -14.61 36.97
C ILE A 325 -4.91 -15.53 38.19
N ARG A 326 -5.62 -16.65 38.25
CA ARG A 326 -5.56 -17.60 39.38
C ARG A 326 -4.15 -18.15 39.57
N ARG A 327 -3.46 -18.47 38.49
CA ARG A 327 -2.06 -18.92 38.51
C ARG A 327 -1.15 -17.90 39.20
N LEU A 328 -1.28 -16.62 38.87
CA LEU A 328 -0.49 -15.56 39.49
C LEU A 328 -0.93 -15.23 40.93
N VAL A 329 -2.22 -15.42 41.25
CA VAL A 329 -2.75 -15.24 42.62
C VAL A 329 -2.24 -16.33 43.57
N GLN A 330 -2.06 -17.56 43.08
CA GLN A 330 -1.69 -18.73 43.88
C GLN A 330 -0.18 -18.97 43.98
N ASP A 331 0.60 -18.44 43.04
CA ASP A 331 2.05 -18.65 42.95
C ASP A 331 2.82 -17.33 43.08
N ASP A 332 3.26 -17.05 44.31
CA ASP A 332 4.03 -15.84 44.65
C ASP A 332 5.39 -15.80 43.95
N GLU A 333 6.07 -16.95 43.81
CA GLU A 333 7.38 -17.03 43.18
C GLU A 333 7.28 -16.70 41.69
N LEU A 334 6.32 -17.32 40.99
CA LEU A 334 6.04 -17.02 39.60
C LEU A 334 5.68 -15.56 39.39
N ARG A 335 4.81 -15.00 40.26
CA ARG A 335 4.37 -13.60 40.17
C ARG A 335 5.56 -12.64 40.28
N LEU A 336 6.45 -12.84 41.25
CA LEU A 336 7.64 -12.01 41.44
C LEU A 336 8.69 -12.20 40.32
N LYS A 337 8.87 -13.44 39.85
CA LYS A 337 9.77 -13.75 38.74
C LYS A 337 9.32 -13.05 37.45
N MET A 338 8.04 -13.14 37.11
CA MET A 338 7.46 -12.48 35.94
C MET A 338 7.51 -10.95 36.07
N ALA A 339 7.22 -10.40 37.26
CA ALA A 339 7.36 -8.96 37.51
C ALA A 339 8.78 -8.46 37.22
N ALA A 340 9.80 -9.18 37.70
CA ALA A 340 11.20 -8.82 37.46
C ALA A 340 11.59 -8.92 35.97
N ALA A 341 11.06 -9.91 35.25
CA ALA A 341 11.24 -10.03 33.80
C ALA A 341 10.56 -8.89 33.05
N GLY A 342 9.33 -8.52 33.45
CA GLY A 342 8.58 -7.40 32.89
C GLY A 342 9.31 -6.06 33.03
N ILE A 343 9.91 -5.78 34.19
CA ILE A 343 10.72 -4.56 34.38
C ILE A 343 11.86 -4.48 33.36
N ARG A 344 12.62 -5.57 33.19
CA ARG A 344 13.74 -5.60 32.22
C ARG A 344 13.24 -5.44 30.79
N ASN A 345 12.17 -6.13 30.42
CA ASN A 345 11.60 -6.04 29.08
C ASN A 345 11.05 -4.62 28.79
N ALA A 346 10.47 -3.92 29.79
CA ALA A 346 9.96 -2.57 29.62
C ALA A 346 11.03 -1.54 29.20
N GLU A 347 12.31 -1.79 29.52
CA GLU A 347 13.43 -0.88 29.23
C GLU A 347 13.56 -0.52 27.74
N ARG A 348 13.18 -1.43 26.83
CA ARG A 348 13.24 -1.19 25.38
C ARG A 348 12.21 -0.17 24.87
N PHE A 349 11.26 0.24 25.72
CA PHE A 349 10.24 1.25 25.43
C PHE A 349 10.44 2.56 26.18
N HIS A 350 11.45 2.60 27.07
CA HIS A 350 11.80 3.80 27.82
C HIS A 350 12.43 4.87 26.91
N GLU A 351 12.61 6.05 27.48
CA GLU A 351 13.00 7.29 26.83
C GLU A 351 14.27 7.13 26.00
N ARG A 352 15.33 6.56 26.59
CA ARG A 352 16.62 6.38 25.91
C ARG A 352 16.50 5.48 24.68
N ALA A 353 15.94 4.29 24.83
CA ALA A 353 15.79 3.32 23.74
C ALA A 353 14.86 3.85 22.64
N SER A 354 13.80 4.57 23.02
CA SER A 354 12.88 5.22 22.07
C SER A 354 13.55 6.35 21.30
N ARG A 355 14.34 7.20 21.97
CA ARG A 355 15.13 8.25 21.32
C ARG A 355 16.12 7.67 20.34
N GLU A 356 16.97 6.74 20.77
CA GLU A 356 18.01 6.13 19.91
C GLU A 356 17.39 5.47 18.67
N ARG A 357 16.25 4.77 18.84
CA ARG A 357 15.49 4.20 17.73
C ARG A 357 14.95 5.26 16.78
N PHE A 358 14.36 6.34 17.30
CA PHE A 358 13.82 7.41 16.48
C PHE A 358 14.93 8.14 15.72
N GLU A 359 16.03 8.49 16.38
CA GLU A 359 17.23 9.09 15.78
C GLU A 359 17.73 8.24 14.60
N ALA A 360 17.88 6.92 14.78
CA ALA A 360 18.28 6.02 13.70
C ALA A 360 17.32 6.03 12.49
N ILE A 361 16.00 6.10 12.73
CA ILE A 361 15.00 6.21 11.66
C ILE A 361 15.15 7.54 10.89
N ILE A 362 15.41 8.64 11.61
CA ILE A 362 15.59 9.97 11.03
C ILE A 362 16.90 10.06 10.24
N GLU A 363 18.01 9.58 10.78
CA GLU A 363 19.32 9.52 10.12
C GLU A 363 19.23 8.77 8.79
N GLU A 364 18.60 7.60 8.81
CA GLU A 364 18.37 6.78 7.64
C GLU A 364 17.43 7.48 6.62
N ALA A 365 16.43 8.24 7.09
CA ALA A 365 15.58 9.02 6.22
C ALA A 365 16.29 10.20 5.56
N PHE A 366 17.20 10.89 6.27
CA PHE A 366 18.08 11.91 5.69
C PHE A 366 19.01 11.31 4.65
N ALA A 367 19.69 10.21 4.99
CA ALA A 367 20.60 9.52 4.07
C ALA A 367 19.89 9.10 2.77
N ARG A 368 18.64 8.63 2.84
CA ARG A 368 17.82 8.33 1.65
C ARG A 368 17.35 9.57 0.89
N LYS A 369 17.14 10.69 1.57
CA LYS A 369 16.72 11.96 0.95
C LYS A 369 17.84 12.54 0.08
N GLU A 370 19.10 12.36 0.47
CA GLU A 370 20.28 12.79 -0.28
C GLU A 370 20.51 11.99 -1.57
N LEU A 371 20.00 10.74 -1.64
CA LEU A 371 20.17 9.92 -2.84
C LEU A 371 19.43 10.52 -4.03
N PRO A 372 20.06 10.57 -5.21
CA PRO A 372 19.43 11.11 -6.40
C PRO A 372 18.25 10.24 -6.83
N ARG A 373 17.14 10.90 -7.15
CA ARG A 373 15.91 10.24 -7.62
C ARG A 373 15.61 10.50 -9.09
N HIS A 374 16.17 11.57 -9.64
CA HIS A 374 16.07 11.86 -11.05
C HIS A 374 17.18 11.11 -11.78
N ALA A 375 16.83 10.49 -12.89
CA ALA A 375 17.75 9.79 -13.76
C ALA A 375 17.46 10.10 -15.23
N THR A 376 18.52 10.13 -16.03
CA THR A 376 18.43 10.03 -17.49
C THR A 376 18.81 8.62 -17.91
N ALA A 377 18.23 8.15 -19.00
CA ALA A 377 18.53 6.87 -19.61
C ALA A 377 18.75 7.06 -21.11
N ARG A 378 19.83 6.50 -21.64
CA ARG A 378 20.08 6.48 -23.09
C ARG A 378 20.38 5.06 -23.55
N VAL A 379 19.92 4.74 -24.76
CA VAL A 379 20.30 3.50 -25.44
C VAL A 379 21.46 3.81 -26.38
N ASP A 380 22.53 3.01 -26.34
CA ASP A 380 23.64 3.16 -27.26
C ASP A 380 23.41 2.39 -28.58
N ARG A 381 24.36 2.51 -29.52
CA ARG A 381 24.30 1.82 -30.83
C ARG A 381 24.42 0.30 -30.76
N GLN A 382 24.76 -0.26 -29.60
CA GLN A 382 24.79 -1.71 -29.38
C GLN A 382 23.48 -2.21 -28.75
N GLY A 383 22.60 -1.30 -28.32
CA GLY A 383 21.36 -1.61 -27.61
C GLY A 383 21.50 -1.65 -26.08
N SER A 384 22.68 -1.31 -25.53
CA SER A 384 22.89 -1.24 -24.08
C SER A 384 22.26 0.02 -23.52
N VAL A 385 21.77 -0.05 -22.28
CA VAL A 385 21.13 1.08 -21.61
C VAL A 385 22.06 1.68 -20.59
N HIS A 386 22.38 2.96 -20.77
CA HIS A 386 23.11 3.76 -19.80
C HIS A 386 22.12 4.55 -18.96
N VAL A 387 22.21 4.45 -17.64
CA VAL A 387 21.39 5.20 -16.69
C VAL A 387 22.32 6.10 -15.88
N ALA A 388 22.07 7.41 -15.92
CA ALA A 388 22.85 8.41 -15.20
C ALA A 388 22.00 9.14 -14.17
N VAL A 389 22.49 9.25 -12.94
CA VAL A 389 21.84 9.94 -11.83
C VAL A 389 22.58 11.21 -11.39
N GLY A 390 23.66 11.57 -12.12
CA GLY A 390 24.62 12.58 -11.70
C GLY A 390 25.55 12.09 -10.59
N THR A 391 26.40 12.97 -10.07
CA THR A 391 27.38 12.60 -9.04
C THR A 391 26.70 12.07 -7.78
N LEU A 392 27.09 10.85 -7.37
CA LEU A 392 26.60 10.24 -6.14
C LEU A 392 27.14 10.99 -4.92
N PRO A 393 26.32 11.23 -3.88
CA PRO A 393 26.82 11.80 -2.65
C PRO A 393 27.76 10.81 -1.95
N PRO A 394 28.75 11.27 -1.15
CA PRO A 394 29.63 10.38 -0.39
C PRO A 394 28.86 9.40 0.50
N SER A 395 27.68 9.83 0.99
CA SER A 395 26.78 9.01 1.80
C SER A 395 26.24 7.79 1.05
N ALA A 396 26.16 7.81 -0.29
CA ALA A 396 25.73 6.65 -1.08
C ALA A 396 26.74 5.49 -1.06
N GLY A 397 28.01 5.76 -0.76
CA GLY A 397 29.07 4.75 -0.83
C GLY A 397 29.14 4.09 -2.21
N GLN A 398 29.19 2.76 -2.24
CA GLN A 398 29.00 2.00 -3.48
C GLN A 398 27.49 1.76 -3.70
N ALA A 399 27.00 2.12 -4.88
CA ALA A 399 25.60 1.94 -5.26
C ALA A 399 25.47 1.10 -6.53
N ASP A 400 24.35 0.40 -6.64
CA ASP A 400 23.95 -0.33 -7.83
C ASP A 400 22.62 0.23 -8.36
N LEU A 401 22.49 0.26 -9.69
CA LEU A 401 21.22 0.30 -10.38
C LEU A 401 20.54 -1.05 -10.20
N VAL A 402 19.35 -1.03 -9.62
CA VAL A 402 18.53 -2.21 -9.37
C VAL A 402 17.37 -2.24 -10.35
N LEU A 403 17.27 -3.31 -11.12
CA LEU A 403 16.10 -3.64 -11.94
C LEU A 403 15.24 -4.63 -11.19
N ARG A 404 14.00 -4.25 -10.88
CA ARG A 404 13.07 -5.12 -10.14
C ARG A 404 11.81 -5.41 -10.93
N LYS A 405 11.43 -6.67 -11.00
CA LYS A 405 10.16 -7.11 -11.59
C LYS A 405 9.04 -7.02 -10.55
N GLY A 406 7.93 -6.37 -10.89
CA GLY A 406 6.76 -6.31 -9.99
C GLY A 406 6.16 -7.70 -9.74
N GLY A 407 5.86 -8.03 -8.47
CA GLY A 407 5.30 -9.33 -8.06
C GLY A 407 5.90 -9.86 -6.74
N ALA A 408 5.33 -10.93 -6.18
CA ALA A 408 5.73 -11.49 -4.88
C ALA A 408 7.10 -12.22 -4.90
N ASP A 409 7.51 -12.75 -6.06
CA ASP A 409 8.79 -13.47 -6.26
C ASP A 409 9.74 -12.67 -7.18
N GLY A 410 9.73 -11.33 -7.05
CA GLY A 410 10.35 -10.42 -8.02
C GLY A 410 11.83 -10.70 -8.27
N ALA A 411 12.16 -11.17 -9.48
CA ALA A 411 13.54 -11.23 -9.96
C ALA A 411 14.20 -9.84 -9.84
N GLU A 412 15.48 -9.84 -9.50
CA GLU A 412 16.29 -8.64 -9.30
C GLU A 412 17.60 -8.77 -10.08
N HIS A 413 17.98 -7.71 -10.81
CA HIS A 413 19.28 -7.59 -11.46
C HIS A 413 19.96 -6.31 -10.98
N ARG A 414 21.26 -6.37 -10.72
CA ARG A 414 22.05 -5.26 -10.21
C ARG A 414 23.21 -4.92 -11.14
N PHE A 415 23.41 -3.63 -11.38
CA PHE A 415 24.50 -3.11 -12.19
C PHE A 415 25.17 -1.97 -11.43
N PRO A 416 26.48 -2.00 -11.19
CA PRO A 416 27.14 -0.97 -10.39
C PRO A 416 27.09 0.40 -11.06
N PHE A 417 26.88 1.43 -10.24
CA PHE A 417 27.15 2.81 -10.65
C PHE A 417 28.65 3.10 -10.59
N SER A 418 29.14 3.88 -11.55
CA SER A 418 30.47 4.50 -11.50
C SER A 418 30.52 5.62 -10.44
N ALA A 419 31.72 6.16 -10.18
CA ALA A 419 31.88 7.30 -9.27
C ALA A 419 31.17 8.57 -9.78
N GLU A 420 31.00 8.68 -11.10
CA GLU A 420 30.27 9.74 -11.80
C GLU A 420 28.76 9.50 -11.83
N GLY A 421 28.28 8.37 -11.28
CA GLY A 421 26.87 8.02 -11.18
C GLY A 421 26.25 7.55 -12.49
N GLU A 422 27.03 6.87 -13.35
CA GLU A 422 26.52 6.16 -14.53
C GLU A 422 26.55 4.64 -14.29
N ALA A 423 25.44 3.96 -14.55
CA ALA A 423 25.34 2.50 -14.56
C ALA A 423 24.96 2.02 -15.98
N VAL A 424 25.54 0.91 -16.40
CA VAL A 424 25.26 0.32 -17.72
C VAL A 424 24.56 -1.02 -17.54
N VAL A 425 23.43 -1.18 -18.23
CA VAL A 425 22.76 -2.46 -18.44
C VAL A 425 23.14 -2.95 -19.84
N PRO A 426 24.06 -3.92 -19.96
CA PRO A 426 24.45 -4.47 -21.26
C PRO A 426 23.25 -5.08 -21.98
N TRP A 427 23.20 -4.92 -23.31
CA TRP A 427 22.12 -5.47 -24.14
C TRP A 427 22.00 -7.00 -24.01
N ASP A 428 23.12 -7.68 -23.73
CA ASP A 428 23.25 -9.13 -23.57
C ASP A 428 23.19 -9.61 -22.11
N ALA A 429 22.82 -8.74 -21.17
CA ALA A 429 22.73 -9.06 -19.73
C ALA A 429 21.67 -10.13 -19.38
N GLY A 430 20.95 -10.67 -20.36
CA GLY A 430 19.98 -11.75 -20.17
C GLY A 430 18.75 -11.35 -19.37
N VAL A 431 18.41 -10.05 -19.33
CA VAL A 431 17.26 -9.53 -18.59
C VAL A 431 15.97 -10.16 -19.16
N PRO A 432 15.22 -10.97 -18.38
CA PRO A 432 14.06 -11.69 -18.90
C PRO A 432 12.94 -10.76 -19.35
N HIS A 433 12.17 -11.18 -20.36
CA HIS A 433 11.05 -10.40 -20.89
C HIS A 433 10.11 -9.87 -19.79
N GLY A 434 9.85 -8.56 -19.84
CA GLY A 434 8.98 -7.88 -18.90
C GLY A 434 9.29 -6.39 -18.76
N THR A 435 8.56 -5.75 -17.86
CA THR A 435 8.79 -4.37 -17.44
C THR A 435 9.41 -4.37 -16.06
N TRP A 436 10.49 -3.61 -15.91
CA TRP A 436 11.32 -3.55 -14.72
C TRP A 436 11.31 -2.14 -14.16
N GLU A 437 11.07 -2.02 -12.86
CA GLU A 437 11.24 -0.76 -12.13
C GLU A 437 12.72 -0.52 -11.87
N LEU A 438 13.20 0.70 -12.11
CA LEU A 438 14.58 1.08 -11.84
C LEU A 438 14.67 1.79 -10.50
N ALA A 439 15.63 1.38 -9.70
CA ALA A 439 15.97 2.00 -8.43
C ALA A 439 17.49 2.16 -8.30
N LEU A 440 17.91 3.12 -7.49
CA LEU A 440 19.27 3.18 -6.97
C LEU A 440 19.24 2.57 -5.57
N ALA A 441 20.10 1.58 -5.33
CA ALA A 441 20.30 1.00 -4.02
C ALA A 441 21.77 1.05 -3.62
N THR A 442 22.05 1.33 -2.35
CA THR A 442 23.40 1.13 -1.80
C THR A 442 23.70 -0.37 -1.74
N ARG A 443 24.97 -0.76 -1.92
CA ARG A 443 25.35 -2.19 -2.00
C ARG A 443 25.08 -2.97 -0.73
N GLU A 444 25.12 -2.32 0.42
CA GLU A 444 24.73 -2.91 1.70
C GLU A 444 23.22 -3.19 1.79
N GLY A 445 22.43 -2.73 0.80
CA GLY A 445 21.00 -2.97 0.68
C GLY A 445 20.16 -2.16 1.67
N GLU A 446 20.81 -1.33 2.49
CA GLU A 446 20.16 -0.57 3.56
C GLU A 446 19.30 0.58 3.01
N ARG A 447 19.72 1.18 1.88
CA ARG A 447 19.12 2.40 1.34
C ARG A 447 18.76 2.23 -0.13
N GLU A 448 17.51 2.51 -0.48
CA GLU A 448 17.03 2.41 -1.86
C GLU A 448 16.01 3.51 -2.19
N VAL A 449 16.17 4.10 -3.39
CA VAL A 449 15.24 5.08 -3.96
C VAL A 449 14.84 4.67 -5.38
N ALA A 450 13.54 4.68 -5.66
CA ALA A 450 13.04 4.51 -7.02
C ALA A 450 13.48 5.69 -7.89
N LEU A 451 13.93 5.39 -9.11
CA LEU A 451 14.35 6.39 -10.08
C LEU A 451 13.14 6.90 -10.87
N SER A 452 13.19 8.18 -11.20
CA SER A 452 12.18 8.93 -11.94
C SER A 452 12.85 9.70 -13.07
N THR A 453 12.09 10.05 -14.10
CA THR A 453 12.57 10.87 -15.21
C THR A 453 11.47 11.85 -15.62
N ASP A 454 11.83 12.93 -16.30
CA ASP A 454 10.91 13.97 -16.77
C ASP A 454 10.34 13.71 -18.18
N GLY A 455 10.63 12.52 -18.74
CA GLY A 455 10.23 12.10 -20.07
C GLY A 455 11.20 12.52 -21.18
N TYR A 456 11.88 13.66 -21.04
CA TYR A 456 12.97 14.08 -21.95
C TYR A 456 14.28 13.36 -21.64
N GLY A 457 14.42 12.87 -20.40
CA GLY A 457 15.58 12.10 -19.98
C GLY A 457 15.71 10.71 -20.59
N CYS A 458 14.80 10.24 -21.44
CA CYS A 458 14.92 8.96 -22.16
C CYS A 458 15.32 9.19 -23.63
N ASP A 459 16.58 8.92 -23.98
CA ASP A 459 17.07 9.01 -25.36
C ASP A 459 17.22 7.62 -26.00
N THR A 460 16.32 7.31 -26.91
CA THR A 460 16.28 6.02 -27.63
C THR A 460 16.65 6.18 -29.10
N ARG A 461 17.09 7.37 -29.56
CA ARG A 461 17.29 7.65 -31.00
C ARG A 461 18.27 6.71 -31.67
N ASP A 462 19.31 6.28 -30.95
CA ASP A 462 20.29 5.35 -31.49
C ASP A 462 19.71 3.94 -31.74
N LEU A 463 18.57 3.55 -31.14
CA LEU A 463 17.87 2.30 -31.50
C LEU A 463 17.44 2.28 -32.97
N LEU A 464 17.16 3.44 -33.58
CA LEU A 464 16.86 3.53 -35.01
C LEU A 464 18.08 3.24 -35.89
N ALA A 465 19.28 3.37 -35.32
CA ALA A 465 20.56 3.08 -35.98
C ALA A 465 21.14 1.72 -35.58
N VAL A 466 20.55 1.00 -34.62
CA VAL A 466 20.97 -0.36 -34.27
C VAL A 466 20.63 -1.29 -35.44
N GLU A 467 21.67 -1.81 -36.10
CA GLU A 467 21.53 -2.96 -36.98
C GLU A 467 21.22 -4.19 -36.13
N LEU A 468 19.95 -4.39 -35.78
CA LEU A 468 19.51 -5.60 -35.12
C LEU A 468 19.86 -6.79 -36.03
N PRO A 469 20.51 -7.86 -35.51
CA PRO A 469 20.92 -9.00 -36.34
C PRO A 469 19.72 -9.65 -37.04
N ARG A 470 19.74 -9.66 -38.37
CA ARG A 470 18.66 -10.14 -39.24
C ARG A 470 19.03 -11.48 -39.88
N PRO A 471 18.02 -12.24 -40.35
CA PRO A 471 17.61 -13.64 -40.10
C PRO A 471 18.62 -14.75 -39.72
N GLN A 472 19.92 -14.48 -39.56
CA GLN A 472 20.96 -15.45 -39.16
C GLN A 472 21.75 -15.00 -37.90
N GLY A 473 21.14 -14.15 -37.07
CA GLY A 473 21.75 -13.62 -35.85
C GLY A 473 21.17 -14.22 -34.56
N PRO A 474 21.72 -13.82 -33.39
CA PRO A 474 21.21 -14.24 -32.08
C PRO A 474 19.77 -13.77 -31.82
N SER A 475 19.13 -14.38 -30.83
CA SER A 475 17.81 -14.04 -30.28
C SER A 475 17.60 -12.52 -30.15
N LEU A 476 16.36 -12.04 -30.36
CA LEU A 476 16.00 -10.64 -30.07
C LEU A 476 16.33 -10.33 -28.61
N ALA A 477 17.23 -9.39 -28.39
CA ALA A 477 17.51 -8.78 -27.09
C ALA A 477 17.32 -7.27 -27.23
N LEU A 478 16.26 -6.75 -26.61
CA LEU A 478 15.93 -5.33 -26.64
C LEU A 478 15.74 -4.83 -25.21
N LEU A 479 16.37 -3.69 -24.92
CA LEU A 479 16.23 -2.96 -23.67
C LEU A 479 15.75 -1.54 -24.02
N LEU A 480 14.61 -1.14 -23.45
CA LEU A 480 13.95 0.11 -23.79
C LEU A 480 13.56 0.88 -22.51
N PRO A 481 14.31 1.92 -22.13
CA PRO A 481 13.97 2.77 -21.01
C PRO A 481 12.78 3.67 -21.37
N HIS A 482 11.90 3.92 -20.40
CA HIS A 482 10.78 4.82 -20.57
C HIS A 482 10.29 5.41 -19.25
N MET A 483 9.68 6.58 -19.34
CA MET A 483 8.86 7.12 -18.26
C MET A 483 7.52 6.41 -18.21
N HIS A 484 7.13 5.95 -17.03
CA HIS A 484 5.78 5.46 -16.77
C HIS A 484 4.82 6.60 -16.38
N GLU A 485 3.50 6.35 -16.40
CA GLU A 485 2.47 7.34 -16.08
C GLU A 485 2.59 7.96 -14.67
N ASP A 486 3.28 7.28 -13.75
CA ASP A 486 3.58 7.76 -12.39
C ASP A 486 4.89 8.58 -12.30
N GLY A 487 5.55 8.84 -13.43
CA GLY A 487 6.85 9.52 -13.52
C GLY A 487 8.05 8.61 -13.23
N GLY A 488 7.84 7.35 -12.86
CA GLY A 488 8.90 6.40 -12.58
C GLY A 488 9.66 6.01 -13.86
N LEU A 489 10.98 5.88 -13.76
CA LEU A 489 11.81 5.33 -14.83
C LEU A 489 11.68 3.80 -14.83
N ARG A 490 11.33 3.22 -15.97
CA ARG A 490 11.18 1.78 -16.15
C ARG A 490 11.95 1.29 -17.35
N LEU A 491 12.37 0.04 -17.32
CA LEU A 491 13.01 -0.64 -18.44
C LEU A 491 12.10 -1.74 -18.95
N ARG A 492 11.71 -1.65 -20.23
CA ARG A 492 11.07 -2.76 -20.93
C ARG A 492 12.16 -3.63 -21.55
N SER A 493 12.09 -4.92 -21.31
CA SER A 493 12.99 -5.92 -21.87
C SER A 493 12.23 -6.89 -22.77
N ALA A 494 12.83 -7.25 -23.89
CA ALA A 494 12.39 -8.36 -24.73
C ALA A 494 13.56 -9.26 -25.04
N LEU A 495 13.48 -10.50 -24.57
CA LEU A 495 14.41 -11.56 -24.91
C LEU A 495 13.61 -12.69 -25.58
N ARG A 496 13.85 -12.92 -26.88
CA ARG A 496 13.11 -13.93 -27.67
C ARG A 496 14.01 -14.65 -28.66
N ASP A 497 14.03 -15.98 -28.58
CA ASP A 497 14.76 -16.81 -29.54
C ASP A 497 14.19 -16.74 -30.96
N VAL A 498 12.87 -16.56 -31.07
CA VAL A 498 12.19 -16.33 -32.34
C VAL A 498 11.27 -15.12 -32.21
N HIS A 499 11.35 -14.21 -33.16
CA HIS A 499 10.54 -12.99 -33.18
C HIS A 499 10.00 -12.71 -34.59
N ALA A 500 8.77 -12.20 -34.68
CA ALA A 500 8.17 -11.78 -35.94
C ALA A 500 7.81 -10.28 -35.86
N GLU A 501 8.70 -9.43 -36.37
CA GLU A 501 8.56 -7.97 -36.32
C GLU A 501 7.62 -7.51 -37.44
N VAL A 502 6.48 -6.92 -37.07
CA VAL A 502 5.46 -6.48 -38.02
C VAL A 502 5.88 -5.20 -38.74
N GLY A 503 6.10 -5.32 -40.04
CA GLY A 503 6.36 -4.23 -40.96
C GLY A 503 5.06 -3.57 -41.46
N PRO A 504 4.88 -3.39 -42.77
CA PRO A 504 3.67 -2.83 -43.34
C PRO A 504 2.42 -3.69 -43.10
N VAL A 505 1.32 -3.03 -42.72
CA VAL A 505 -0.02 -3.63 -42.69
C VAL A 505 -0.91 -2.84 -43.64
N ARG A 506 -1.51 -3.51 -44.64
CA ARG A 506 -2.46 -2.92 -45.57
C ARG A 506 -3.84 -3.48 -45.27
N VAL A 507 -4.84 -2.61 -45.22
CA VAL A 507 -6.22 -2.98 -44.90
C VAL A 507 -7.12 -2.48 -46.01
N ASP A 508 -7.67 -3.44 -46.75
CA ASP A 508 -8.64 -3.21 -47.81
C ASP A 508 -10.03 -3.69 -47.34
N GLU A 509 -11.06 -3.56 -48.18
CA GLU A 509 -12.44 -3.94 -47.81
C GLU A 509 -12.61 -5.42 -47.46
N ARG A 510 -11.74 -6.29 -47.99
CA ARG A 510 -11.84 -7.75 -47.88
C ARG A 510 -10.64 -8.43 -47.23
N THR A 511 -9.51 -7.75 -47.13
CA THR A 511 -8.24 -8.37 -46.74
C THR A 511 -7.45 -7.47 -45.81
N ILE A 512 -6.85 -8.06 -44.77
CA ILE A 512 -5.79 -7.44 -43.98
C ILE A 512 -4.47 -8.14 -44.36
N ALA A 513 -3.66 -7.49 -45.18
CA ALA A 513 -2.35 -7.99 -45.59
C ALA A 513 -1.28 -7.53 -44.59
N VAL A 514 -0.60 -8.48 -43.96
CA VAL A 514 0.43 -8.25 -42.95
C VAL A 514 1.76 -8.77 -43.48
N ARG A 515 2.78 -7.91 -43.45
CA ARG A 515 4.16 -8.28 -43.75
C ARG A 515 4.99 -8.22 -42.48
N ALA A 516 5.79 -9.24 -42.20
CA ALA A 516 6.62 -9.31 -41.01
C ALA A 516 8.03 -9.84 -41.33
N GLU A 517 9.03 -9.41 -40.59
CA GLU A 517 10.39 -9.93 -40.65
C GLU A 517 10.57 -10.97 -39.54
N LEU A 518 10.95 -12.20 -39.91
CA LEU A 518 11.13 -13.32 -39.00
C LEU A 518 12.61 -13.42 -38.58
N TRP A 519 12.85 -13.34 -37.28
CA TRP A 519 14.18 -13.38 -36.67
C TRP A 519 14.37 -14.69 -35.91
N GLY A 520 15.57 -15.26 -35.97
CA GLY A 520 15.95 -16.49 -35.25
C GLY A 520 15.35 -17.79 -35.79
N ALA A 521 14.53 -17.73 -36.84
CA ALA A 521 13.96 -18.90 -37.50
C ALA A 521 13.69 -18.64 -38.99
N ARG A 522 13.41 -19.71 -39.74
CA ARG A 522 12.89 -19.66 -41.11
C ARG A 522 11.54 -20.38 -41.20
N PRO A 523 10.62 -19.95 -42.07
CA PRO A 523 9.38 -20.68 -42.29
C PRO A 523 9.67 -22.01 -42.99
N ALA A 524 9.08 -23.10 -42.49
CA ALA A 524 9.09 -24.40 -43.14
C ALA A 524 7.82 -24.61 -43.99
N ALA A 525 7.79 -25.71 -44.76
CA ALA A 525 6.57 -26.12 -45.44
C ALA A 525 5.42 -26.31 -44.44
N GLY A 526 4.28 -25.67 -44.70
CA GLY A 526 3.13 -25.67 -43.78
C GLY A 526 3.19 -24.60 -42.68
N ALA A 527 4.10 -23.63 -42.76
CA ALA A 527 4.07 -22.44 -41.91
C ALA A 527 2.79 -21.62 -42.13
N VAL A 528 2.24 -21.07 -41.04
CA VAL A 528 0.93 -20.40 -41.04
C VAL A 528 0.93 -19.23 -40.06
N VAL A 529 -0.01 -18.31 -40.26
CA VAL A 529 -0.42 -17.36 -39.22
C VAL A 529 -1.73 -17.84 -38.62
N GLU A 530 -1.73 -17.95 -37.30
CA GLU A 530 -2.91 -18.26 -36.50
C GLU A 530 -3.50 -16.97 -35.94
N ALA A 531 -4.80 -16.79 -36.13
CA ALA A 531 -5.61 -15.83 -35.41
C ALA A 531 -6.31 -16.57 -34.26
N VAL A 532 -5.83 -16.36 -33.03
CA VAL A 532 -6.28 -17.08 -31.85
C VAL A 532 -7.28 -16.22 -31.07
N HIS A 533 -8.46 -16.77 -30.75
CA HIS A 533 -9.44 -16.04 -29.98
C HIS A 533 -8.91 -15.73 -28.57
N ARG A 534 -9.06 -14.48 -28.11
CA ARG A 534 -8.40 -14.03 -26.88
C ARG A 534 -8.87 -14.76 -25.61
N ARG A 535 -10.16 -15.08 -25.52
CA ARG A 535 -10.78 -15.73 -24.35
C ARG A 535 -10.89 -17.25 -24.47
N ASP A 536 -10.83 -17.78 -25.69
CA ASP A 536 -11.07 -19.20 -25.99
C ASP A 536 -9.93 -19.67 -26.89
N LYS A 537 -8.86 -20.18 -26.29
CA LYS A 537 -7.61 -20.46 -27.00
C LYS A 537 -7.70 -21.65 -27.96
N GLU A 538 -8.78 -22.42 -27.91
CA GLU A 538 -9.08 -23.52 -28.85
C GLU A 538 -9.67 -23.01 -30.17
N ARG A 539 -10.28 -21.82 -30.17
CA ARG A 539 -10.78 -21.17 -31.39
C ARG A 539 -9.64 -20.50 -32.14
N VAL A 540 -9.12 -21.21 -33.14
CA VAL A 540 -7.98 -20.80 -33.95
C VAL A 540 -8.33 -20.81 -35.43
N LEU A 541 -8.08 -19.69 -36.11
CA LEU A 541 -8.18 -19.58 -37.56
C LEU A 541 -6.79 -19.57 -38.15
N THR A 542 -6.59 -20.30 -39.24
CA THR A 542 -5.27 -20.50 -39.84
C THR A 542 -5.23 -19.89 -41.24
N PHE A 543 -4.19 -19.09 -41.50
CA PHE A 543 -3.97 -18.42 -42.78
C PHE A 543 -2.61 -18.83 -43.34
N PRO A 544 -2.52 -19.21 -44.63
CA PRO A 544 -1.25 -19.60 -45.26
C PRO A 544 -0.22 -18.47 -45.20
N LEU A 545 0.98 -18.80 -44.73
CA LEU A 545 2.12 -17.88 -44.74
C LEU A 545 2.84 -17.98 -46.10
N ARG A 546 3.24 -16.85 -46.65
CA ARG A 546 4.13 -16.77 -47.82
C ARG A 546 5.52 -16.34 -47.38
N ASP A 547 6.53 -17.09 -47.78
CA ASP A 547 7.94 -16.69 -47.65
C ASP A 547 8.28 -15.76 -48.82
N GLU A 548 8.72 -14.53 -48.52
CA GLU A 548 9.12 -13.54 -49.52
C GLU A 548 10.65 -13.47 -49.70
N GLY A 549 11.42 -14.30 -48.98
CA GLY A 549 12.88 -14.28 -48.99
C GLY A 549 13.46 -13.24 -48.02
N ASP A 550 14.78 -13.33 -47.78
CA ASP A 550 15.54 -12.44 -46.90
C ASP A 550 14.96 -12.27 -45.48
N GLY A 551 14.28 -13.31 -44.97
CA GLY A 551 13.64 -13.31 -43.65
C GLY A 551 12.26 -12.65 -43.62
N TRP A 552 11.75 -12.14 -44.74
CA TRP A 552 10.42 -11.55 -44.83
C TRP A 552 9.35 -12.59 -45.12
N VAL A 553 8.23 -12.45 -44.41
CA VAL A 553 7.05 -13.30 -44.57
C VAL A 553 5.80 -12.43 -44.69
N ALA A 554 4.81 -12.92 -45.43
CA ALA A 554 3.55 -12.22 -45.64
C ALA A 554 2.35 -13.13 -45.42
N VAL A 555 1.26 -12.56 -44.94
CA VAL A 555 -0.05 -13.22 -44.82
C VAL A 555 -1.16 -12.28 -45.26
N ASP A 556 -2.16 -12.84 -45.93
CA ASP A 556 -3.41 -12.16 -46.21
C ASP A 556 -4.51 -12.77 -45.35
N LEU A 557 -5.04 -11.98 -44.41
CA LEU A 557 -6.18 -12.40 -43.59
C LEU A 557 -7.46 -12.06 -44.34
N ASP A 558 -8.24 -13.08 -44.68
CA ASP A 558 -9.59 -12.90 -45.24
C ASP A 558 -10.54 -12.39 -44.14
N CYS A 559 -10.98 -11.14 -44.28
CA CYS A 559 -11.87 -10.50 -43.33
C CYS A 559 -13.22 -11.23 -43.23
N ALA A 560 -13.72 -11.84 -44.31
CA ALA A 560 -14.97 -12.59 -44.28
C ALA A 560 -14.88 -13.83 -43.38
N THR A 561 -13.74 -14.52 -43.38
CA THR A 561 -13.48 -15.64 -42.48
C THR A 561 -13.47 -15.21 -41.02
N LEU A 562 -12.82 -14.10 -40.67
CA LEU A 562 -12.85 -13.54 -39.31
C LEU A 562 -14.27 -13.13 -38.86
N VAL A 563 -15.10 -12.64 -39.78
CA VAL A 563 -16.48 -12.21 -39.49
C VAL A 563 -17.43 -13.40 -39.34
N ARG A 564 -17.32 -14.43 -40.18
CA ARG A 564 -18.11 -15.67 -40.05
C ARG A 564 -17.88 -16.34 -38.70
N GLU A 565 -16.61 -16.42 -38.29
CA GLU A 565 -16.16 -17.09 -37.06
C GLU A 565 -16.35 -16.25 -35.80
N HIS A 566 -16.79 -14.99 -35.93
CA HIS A 566 -17.38 -14.24 -34.83
C HIS A 566 -18.67 -14.94 -34.31
N GLY A 567 -19.34 -15.76 -35.14
CA GLY A 567 -20.36 -16.71 -34.72
C GLY A 567 -21.79 -16.14 -34.55
N GLY A 568 -22.78 -17.03 -34.58
CA GLY A 568 -24.20 -16.77 -34.85
C GLY A 568 -25.11 -16.43 -33.65
N ASP A 569 -24.61 -16.46 -32.42
CA ASP A 569 -25.43 -16.16 -31.22
C ASP A 569 -25.19 -14.75 -30.67
N ASP A 570 -26.24 -14.15 -30.13
CA ASP A 570 -26.42 -12.71 -29.83
C ASP A 570 -25.66 -12.19 -28.60
N GLU A 571 -24.75 -12.95 -27.98
CA GLU A 571 -24.18 -12.57 -26.67
C GLU A 571 -22.85 -11.79 -26.73
N GLU A 572 -21.94 -12.06 -27.68
CA GLU A 572 -20.67 -11.32 -27.76
C GLU A 572 -20.72 -10.18 -28.79
N LYS A 573 -20.79 -8.95 -28.28
CA LYS A 573 -20.74 -7.71 -29.08
C LYS A 573 -19.38 -7.50 -29.76
N GLU A 574 -18.32 -8.06 -29.19
CA GLU A 574 -16.93 -7.85 -29.61
C GLU A 574 -16.10 -9.12 -29.43
N VAL A 575 -15.35 -9.48 -30.47
CA VAL A 575 -14.42 -10.63 -30.47
C VAL A 575 -13.01 -10.14 -30.84
N ILE A 576 -11.99 -10.61 -30.13
CA ILE A 576 -10.58 -10.22 -30.37
C ILE A 576 -9.76 -11.44 -30.76
N TRP A 577 -9.05 -11.32 -31.88
CA TRP A 577 -8.15 -12.33 -32.42
C TRP A 577 -6.70 -11.87 -32.27
N ASP A 578 -5.91 -12.59 -31.48
CA ASP A 578 -4.48 -12.34 -31.30
C ASP A 578 -3.70 -13.07 -32.40
N LEU A 579 -2.89 -12.34 -33.18
CA LEU A 579 -2.17 -12.92 -34.32
C LEU A 579 -0.81 -13.47 -33.89
N SER A 580 -0.52 -14.71 -34.29
CA SER A 580 0.74 -15.39 -34.04
C SER A 580 1.18 -16.18 -35.27
N LEU A 581 2.47 -16.23 -35.54
CA LEU A 581 3.07 -17.05 -36.58
C LEU A 581 3.47 -18.42 -36.01
N ARG A 582 3.27 -19.48 -36.79
CA ARG A 582 3.89 -20.80 -36.56
C ARG A 582 4.82 -21.11 -37.72
N THR A 583 6.11 -21.29 -37.40
CA THR A 583 7.16 -21.54 -38.39
C THR A 583 7.09 -22.96 -38.98
N ALA A 584 6.41 -23.88 -38.31
CA ALA A 584 6.09 -25.23 -38.75
C ALA A 584 4.81 -25.73 -38.03
N PRO A 585 4.14 -26.80 -38.50
CA PRO A 585 2.91 -27.33 -37.91
C PRO A 585 2.98 -27.70 -36.42
N ASP A 586 4.18 -27.95 -35.88
CA ASP A 586 4.40 -28.29 -34.46
C ASP A 586 5.23 -27.22 -33.71
N ALA A 587 5.60 -26.12 -34.37
CA ALA A 587 6.40 -25.06 -33.77
C ALA A 587 5.60 -24.25 -32.72
N PRO A 588 6.26 -23.67 -31.69
CA PRO A 588 5.61 -22.75 -30.77
C PRO A 588 5.09 -21.51 -31.49
N ARG A 589 4.05 -20.89 -30.92
CA ARG A 589 3.48 -19.63 -31.44
C ARG A 589 4.44 -18.48 -31.21
N VAL A 590 4.76 -17.78 -32.29
CA VAL A 590 5.56 -16.55 -32.28
C VAL A 590 4.61 -15.36 -32.44
N PRO A 591 4.42 -14.50 -31.42
CA PRO A 591 3.53 -13.35 -31.56
C PRO A 591 3.99 -12.44 -32.70
N LEU A 592 3.09 -12.12 -33.63
CA LEU A 592 3.30 -11.03 -34.60
C LEU A 592 3.27 -9.72 -33.81
N ALA A 593 4.43 -9.11 -33.60
CA ALA A 593 4.58 -8.00 -32.68
C ALA A 593 5.40 -6.86 -33.28
N LYS A 594 5.35 -5.69 -32.66
CA LYS A 594 6.10 -4.50 -33.07
C LYS A 594 6.96 -3.99 -31.91
N LEU A 595 8.17 -4.54 -31.81
CA LEU A 595 9.13 -4.26 -30.74
C LEU A 595 10.34 -3.49 -31.26
N GLY A 596 10.79 -3.75 -32.50
CA GLY A 596 12.01 -3.18 -33.08
C GLY A 596 11.90 -1.72 -33.50
N THR A 597 10.70 -1.20 -33.79
CA THR A 597 10.52 0.20 -34.25
C THR A 597 10.13 1.20 -33.15
N ASP A 598 10.51 0.92 -31.90
CA ASP A 598 10.39 1.79 -30.72
C ASP A 598 9.07 2.61 -30.61
N VAL A 599 7.96 1.89 -30.40
CA VAL A 599 6.73 2.55 -29.94
C VAL A 599 6.26 1.82 -28.68
N LEU A 600 6.43 2.45 -27.52
CA LEU A 600 6.03 1.91 -26.21
C LEU A 600 4.51 1.67 -26.10
N GLN A 601 3.73 2.42 -26.88
CA GLN A 601 2.27 2.31 -26.94
C GLN A 601 1.78 2.31 -28.39
N PRO A 602 2.01 1.22 -29.14
CA PRO A 602 1.68 1.19 -30.56
C PRO A 602 0.17 1.30 -30.80
N ILE A 603 -0.65 0.97 -29.81
CA ILE A 603 -2.11 1.11 -29.83
C ILE A 603 -2.58 2.56 -30.09
N ASN A 604 -1.80 3.55 -29.65
CA ASN A 604 -2.15 4.97 -29.78
C ASN A 604 -1.52 5.63 -31.00
N VAL A 605 -0.61 4.93 -31.68
CA VAL A 605 0.18 5.46 -32.81
C VAL A 605 -0.29 4.88 -34.13
N PHE A 606 -0.47 3.56 -34.19
CA PHE A 606 -0.86 2.89 -35.42
C PHE A 606 -2.37 2.91 -35.57
N THR A 607 -2.84 3.64 -36.58
CA THR A 607 -4.25 3.64 -36.99
C THR A 607 -4.39 2.94 -38.33
N PHE A 608 -5.45 2.16 -38.47
CA PHE A 608 -5.72 1.38 -39.66
C PHE A 608 -7.15 1.63 -40.14
N PRO A 609 -7.42 1.49 -41.44
CA PRO A 609 -8.77 1.44 -41.97
C PRO A 609 -9.63 0.40 -41.24
N ARG A 610 -10.93 0.65 -41.16
CA ARG A 610 -11.90 -0.19 -40.44
C ARG A 610 -12.97 -0.71 -41.41
N PRO A 611 -12.68 -1.77 -42.18
CA PRO A 611 -13.63 -2.29 -43.14
C PRO A 611 -14.86 -2.84 -42.42
N VAL A 612 -16.04 -2.62 -43.02
CA VAL A 612 -17.32 -3.10 -42.50
C VAL A 612 -17.87 -4.14 -43.47
N ILE A 613 -17.93 -5.39 -43.02
CA ILE A 613 -18.52 -6.47 -43.80
C ILE A 613 -20.00 -6.55 -43.47
N SER A 614 -20.83 -6.57 -44.52
CA SER A 614 -22.27 -6.72 -44.42
C SER A 614 -22.68 -8.10 -44.95
N GLU A 615 -23.07 -9.00 -44.05
CA GLU A 615 -23.55 -10.34 -44.40
C GLU A 615 -25.08 -10.40 -44.31
N PRO A 616 -25.77 -11.05 -45.26
CA PRO A 616 -27.20 -11.31 -45.16
C PRO A 616 -27.47 -12.32 -44.04
N VAL A 617 -28.36 -11.96 -43.11
CA VAL A 617 -28.79 -12.82 -42.00
C VAL A 617 -30.30 -12.93 -41.99
N ALA A 618 -30.82 -14.09 -41.57
CA ALA A 618 -32.25 -14.28 -41.39
C ALA A 618 -32.77 -13.34 -40.30
N ALA A 619 -33.70 -12.45 -40.65
CA ALA A 619 -34.26 -11.49 -39.72
C ALA A 619 -35.01 -12.20 -38.59
N PRO A 620 -34.73 -11.93 -37.30
CA PRO A 620 -35.57 -12.40 -36.22
C PRO A 620 -36.97 -11.76 -36.34
N PRO A 621 -38.06 -12.53 -36.19
CA PRO A 621 -39.40 -11.96 -36.31
C PRO A 621 -39.68 -11.02 -35.13
N THR A 622 -39.99 -9.76 -35.43
CA THR A 622 -40.51 -8.76 -34.47
C THR A 622 -41.81 -9.24 -33.81
N VAL A 623 -42.20 -8.66 -32.67
CA VAL A 623 -43.46 -9.01 -31.97
C VAL A 623 -44.68 -8.91 -32.89
N LEU A 624 -44.72 -7.85 -33.71
CA LEU A 624 -45.78 -7.63 -34.70
C LEU A 624 -45.76 -8.70 -35.80
N THR A 625 -44.58 -9.07 -36.32
CA THR A 625 -44.46 -10.11 -37.36
C THR A 625 -44.69 -11.52 -36.80
N ARG A 626 -44.37 -11.80 -35.53
CA ARG A 626 -44.78 -13.04 -34.85
C ARG A 626 -46.31 -13.14 -34.77
N ALA A 627 -46.99 -12.06 -34.39
CA ALA A 627 -48.46 -12.03 -34.31
C ALA A 627 -49.11 -12.25 -35.69
N VAL A 628 -48.65 -11.53 -36.71
CA VAL A 628 -49.17 -11.65 -38.09
C VAL A 628 -48.90 -13.03 -38.70
N ARG A 629 -47.71 -13.61 -38.46
CA ARG A 629 -47.39 -14.97 -38.92
C ARG A 629 -48.21 -16.04 -38.17
N LYS A 630 -48.51 -15.84 -36.89
CA LYS A 630 -49.38 -16.73 -36.10
C LYS A 630 -50.82 -16.70 -36.62
N SER A 631 -51.37 -15.52 -36.91
CA SER A 631 -52.70 -15.37 -37.52
C SER A 631 -52.78 -15.96 -38.92
N ARG A 632 -51.75 -15.77 -39.77
CA ARG A 632 -51.72 -16.37 -41.12
C ARG A 632 -51.63 -17.89 -41.11
N ARG A 633 -50.86 -18.47 -40.18
CA ARG A 633 -50.82 -19.93 -39.98
C ARG A 633 -52.17 -20.49 -39.51
N ALA A 634 -52.88 -19.77 -38.65
CA ALA A 634 -54.23 -20.17 -38.21
C ALA A 634 -55.27 -20.14 -39.34
N LEU A 635 -55.02 -19.36 -40.40
CA LEU A 635 -55.84 -19.28 -41.61
C LEU A 635 -55.36 -20.22 -42.74
N GLY A 636 -54.44 -21.15 -42.46
CA GLY A 636 -53.92 -22.11 -43.45
C GLY A 636 -52.99 -21.52 -44.52
N GLN A 637 -52.51 -20.28 -44.34
CA GLN A 637 -51.65 -19.59 -45.31
C GLN A 637 -50.17 -19.67 -44.92
N THR A 638 -49.30 -19.97 -45.88
CA THR A 638 -47.84 -19.93 -45.68
C THR A 638 -47.37 -18.48 -45.57
N PRO A 639 -46.78 -18.05 -44.43
CA PRO A 639 -46.34 -16.67 -44.29
C PRO A 639 -45.11 -16.37 -45.16
N ALA A 640 -45.13 -15.22 -45.85
CA ALA A 640 -44.02 -14.74 -46.66
C ALA A 640 -42.68 -14.71 -45.88
N PRO A 641 -41.53 -14.91 -46.57
CA PRO A 641 -40.21 -14.73 -45.98
C PRO A 641 -40.05 -13.29 -45.48
N LEU A 642 -39.37 -13.11 -44.34
CA LEU A 642 -39.00 -11.76 -43.90
C LEU A 642 -37.92 -11.21 -44.84
N PRO A 643 -37.91 -9.89 -45.12
CA PRO A 643 -36.82 -9.28 -45.86
C PRO A 643 -35.49 -9.54 -45.12
N PRO A 644 -34.41 -9.88 -45.83
CA PRO A 644 -33.13 -10.19 -45.20
C PRO A 644 -32.60 -8.94 -44.48
N THR A 645 -32.24 -9.09 -43.20
CA THR A 645 -31.48 -8.07 -42.48
C THR A 645 -30.01 -8.25 -42.79
N ARG A 646 -29.24 -7.16 -42.86
CA ARG A 646 -27.79 -7.24 -43.02
C ARG A 646 -27.15 -7.10 -41.66
N ARG A 647 -26.38 -8.10 -41.24
CA ARG A 647 -25.51 -8.01 -40.07
C ARG A 647 -24.23 -7.30 -40.51
N ARG A 648 -23.91 -6.20 -39.83
CA ARG A 648 -22.73 -5.39 -40.13
C ARG A 648 -21.69 -5.63 -39.05
N THR A 649 -20.51 -6.05 -39.45
CA THR A 649 -19.38 -6.29 -38.55
C THR A 649 -18.21 -5.44 -39.01
N GLU A 650 -17.72 -4.58 -38.12
CA GLU A 650 -16.53 -3.76 -38.34
C GLU A 650 -15.29 -4.53 -37.87
N LEU A 651 -14.23 -4.54 -38.68
CA LEU A 651 -12.92 -5.06 -38.29
C LEU A 651 -11.99 -3.90 -37.89
N ARG A 652 -11.27 -4.08 -36.80
CA ARG A 652 -10.36 -3.10 -36.21
C ARG A 652 -9.01 -3.80 -35.95
N PRO A 653 -8.09 -3.85 -36.92
CA PRO A 653 -6.72 -4.22 -36.62
C PRO A 653 -6.08 -3.16 -35.73
N TYR A 654 -5.28 -3.59 -34.77
CA TYR A 654 -4.57 -2.72 -33.82
C TYR A 654 -3.44 -3.48 -33.13
N PHE A 655 -2.46 -2.77 -32.59
CA PHE A 655 -1.49 -3.36 -31.67
C PHE A 655 -1.98 -3.25 -30.23
N THR A 656 -1.74 -4.29 -29.43
CA THR A 656 -2.01 -4.29 -27.99
C THR A 656 -0.95 -3.53 -27.21
N ALA A 657 -1.17 -3.30 -25.91
CA ALA A 657 -0.14 -2.77 -25.00
C ALA A 657 1.12 -3.67 -24.92
N ALA A 658 0.97 -4.99 -25.16
CA ALA A 658 2.09 -5.93 -25.26
C ALA A 658 2.79 -5.87 -26.64
N CYS A 659 2.44 -4.90 -27.48
CA CYS A 659 2.90 -4.74 -28.87
C CYS A 659 2.52 -5.89 -29.82
N GLN A 660 1.63 -6.80 -29.45
CA GLN A 660 1.15 -7.84 -30.35
C GLN A 660 0.04 -7.31 -31.26
N LEU A 661 0.08 -7.65 -32.55
CA LEU A 661 -0.96 -7.35 -33.52
C LEU A 661 -2.20 -8.20 -33.25
N ALA A 662 -3.35 -7.54 -33.18
CA ALA A 662 -4.63 -8.18 -32.98
C ALA A 662 -5.68 -7.59 -33.93
N VAL A 663 -6.73 -8.36 -34.20
CA VAL A 663 -7.89 -7.89 -34.96
C VAL A 663 -9.13 -8.00 -34.08
N LYS A 664 -9.74 -6.87 -33.79
CA LYS A 664 -11.02 -6.80 -33.07
C LYS A 664 -12.16 -6.74 -34.08
N THR A 665 -13.14 -7.61 -33.95
CA THR A 665 -14.37 -7.62 -34.75
C THR A 665 -15.53 -7.15 -33.88
N VAL A 666 -16.30 -6.17 -34.35
CA VAL A 666 -17.35 -5.50 -33.56
C VAL A 666 -18.66 -5.53 -34.35
N ARG A 667 -19.73 -6.03 -33.74
CA ARG A 667 -21.08 -5.92 -34.33
C ARG A 667 -21.59 -4.49 -34.16
N LEU A 668 -22.02 -3.88 -35.27
CA LEU A 668 -22.55 -2.51 -35.32
C LEU A 668 -24.04 -2.42 -35.02
#